data_AF-A0A1B2Z8P7-F1
#
_entry.id   AF-A0A1B2Z8P7-F1
#
_cell.length_a   1.000
_cell.length_b   1.000
_cell.length_c   1.000
_cell.angle_alpha   90.00
_cell.angle_beta   90.00
_cell.angle_gamma   90.00
#
_symmetry.space_group_name_H-M   'P 1'
#
loop_
_entity.id
_entity.type
_entity.pdbx_description
1 polymer ?
#
loop_
_entity_poly.entity_id
_entity_poly.type
_entity_poly.pdbx_seq_one_letter_code
_entity_poly.pdbx_strand_id
1 'polypeptide(L)'
;MGEQERALGVHMSYAPVLDINTNPNNPIIGNRSFGESPTLVARKGLAIMRGHHDAGRLTSGKHFPGHGDTAQDSHKTLPTLSFDRDRIENNELLPFKKLIENGISSIMVAHLNVPALTGSNLPTSLSYKVVTELLKEQLGFNGLIVTDALNMKGASDYTELDNIDLAAFIAGNDVLLISNNIPLGIDKIKQAVLNTPQLNIRLEESVKKILKAKYKVGLSNYKPVNRNNLLEKINTRLDSLLIQDAFAESITLLKNDNNLLPLDTISKYAHLKIGDAVGTLFFKQLKKHINLTSIELNGIESTLKSLAPYDKVIISFHRSNETPWKSASFSTDEIALIKAIGAYHQVILDVFIKPYALMDFKELESIEAVVVSYQNSVESQEISADILAGIKSIKGKLPVSISTRFPQGSGIFLPSKSKIDYNPLSVSGVDKDKLKLIDQLAQVAIDSAMTPGLQLFISRKGKTIYKKSFGYHTYEKKIKVANHHVYDLASLTKILATLPLLMQEFDDKSIKLESKMAELLPKLENTNKSNLTIKAVLSHYAKLTPWIPFYKATLDENSYPKRKYFRSYIKNKYRIPVANNLYLKSTFLEEMDEMIIDSPLLDSLYYKYSDLSFYLFKDYLENKYGKSLDILSNDKFYEPLGLKRTLFKPLGVIPENEIVPSEYDRYFRHSELKGYVHDMGAALLGGVGGHAGLFSNAEEVARIMQLYLNKGYFEGKRYFNADTFDQFNQCYYCHEGNRRGVGFDKPQLVGEGSTCGCVSLESFGHMGFTGTYAWADPEKDLIYVFLSNRTYPTMDNNLLGSHNIRTRIQRLIYDSIIN
;
A
#
# COMPACT_ATOMS: atom_id res chain seq x y z
N MET A 1 0.91 10.01 19.30
CA MET A 1 1.30 11.30 19.91
C MET A 1 0.15 11.95 20.68
N GLY A 2 -0.85 12.59 20.04
CA GLY A 2 -1.92 13.29 20.77
C GLY A 2 -2.66 12.44 21.82
N GLU A 3 -3.00 11.19 21.50
CA GLU A 3 -3.62 10.27 22.47
C GLU A 3 -2.66 9.86 23.62
N GLN A 4 -1.36 9.72 23.34
CA GLN A 4 -0.36 9.44 24.38
C GLN A 4 -0.23 10.63 25.33
N GLU A 5 -0.17 11.86 24.80
CA GLU A 5 -0.18 13.09 25.58
C GLU A 5 -1.43 13.20 26.45
N ARG A 6 -2.60 12.90 25.89
CA ARG A 6 -3.86 12.87 26.63
C ARG A 6 -3.82 11.86 27.78
N ALA A 7 -3.33 10.65 27.53
CA ALA A 7 -3.17 9.62 28.55
C ALA A 7 -2.20 10.04 29.66
N LEU A 8 -1.17 10.82 29.33
CA LEU A 8 -0.21 11.37 30.29
C LEU A 8 -0.71 12.61 31.04
N GLY A 9 -1.83 13.21 30.62
CA GLY A 9 -2.33 14.48 31.16
C GLY A 9 -1.60 15.71 30.63
N VAL A 10 -0.90 15.60 29.51
CA VAL A 10 -0.33 16.73 28.76
C VAL A 10 -1.45 17.36 27.93
N HIS A 11 -1.68 18.66 28.07
CA HIS A 11 -2.81 19.37 27.42
C HIS A 11 -2.39 20.20 26.21
N MET A 12 -1.10 20.50 26.10
CA MET A 12 -0.54 21.38 25.09
C MET A 12 0.81 20.82 24.64
N SER A 13 0.96 20.64 23.33
CA SER A 13 2.19 20.20 22.69
C SER A 13 2.88 21.39 22.04
N TYR A 14 4.18 21.57 22.27
CA TYR A 14 4.99 22.56 21.55
C TYR A 14 5.45 22.01 20.19
N ALA A 15 4.45 21.68 19.38
CA ALA A 15 4.51 21.16 18.03
C ALA A 15 3.32 21.73 17.23
N PRO A 16 3.38 21.74 15.88
CA PRO A 16 4.48 21.30 15.03
C PRO A 16 5.63 22.31 14.94
N VAL A 17 6.81 21.81 14.56
CA VAL A 17 7.89 22.64 14.03
C VAL A 17 7.53 23.03 12.59
N LEU A 18 7.60 24.32 12.29
CA LEU A 18 7.20 24.98 11.05
C LEU A 18 8.37 25.66 10.34
N ASP A 19 9.59 25.49 10.87
CA ASP A 19 10.79 26.05 10.29
C ASP A 19 11.14 25.37 8.97
N ILE A 20 11.55 26.16 7.99
CA ILE A 20 11.95 25.70 6.66
C ILE A 20 13.44 25.44 6.65
N ASN A 21 13.85 24.20 6.42
CA ASN A 21 15.24 23.80 6.54
C ASN A 21 15.99 24.05 5.22
N THR A 22 16.34 25.30 4.91
CA THR A 22 17.10 25.68 3.71
C THR A 22 18.61 25.68 3.91
N ASN A 23 19.10 25.53 5.15
CA ASN A 23 20.51 25.63 5.48
C ASN A 23 21.08 24.31 5.99
N PRO A 24 21.92 23.62 5.21
CA PRO A 24 22.55 22.37 5.60
C PRO A 24 23.37 22.46 6.89
N ASN A 25 23.92 23.64 7.18
CA ASN A 25 24.76 23.92 8.33
C ASN A 25 23.96 24.31 9.58
N ASN A 26 22.62 24.37 9.51
CA ASN A 26 21.80 24.69 10.67
C ASN A 26 21.89 23.56 11.72
N PRO A 27 22.41 23.83 12.93
CA PRO A 27 22.62 22.80 13.93
C PRO A 27 21.35 22.48 14.76
N ILE A 28 20.33 23.34 14.72
CA ILE A 28 19.16 23.29 15.61
C ILE A 28 17.94 22.65 14.94
N ILE A 29 17.69 22.96 13.67
CA ILE A 29 16.46 22.56 12.99
C ILE A 29 16.58 21.17 12.38
N GLY A 30 17.55 20.94 11.49
CA GLY A 30 17.91 19.60 10.97
C GLY A 30 16.74 18.62 10.83
N ASN A 31 16.77 17.53 11.62
CA ASN A 31 15.78 16.45 11.61
C ASN A 31 14.40 16.82 12.22
N ARG A 32 14.24 18.02 12.77
CA ARG A 32 12.98 18.49 13.38
C ARG A 32 12.07 19.16 12.35
N SER A 33 12.61 19.60 11.22
CA SER A 33 11.84 20.18 10.12
C SER A 33 11.37 19.12 9.13
N PHE A 34 10.25 19.40 8.47
CA PHE A 34 9.72 18.58 7.39
C PHE A 34 10.42 18.80 6.04
N GLY A 35 11.34 19.76 5.93
CA GLY A 35 12.14 19.99 4.72
C GLY A 35 12.33 21.45 4.35
N GLU A 36 12.84 21.67 3.14
CA GLU A 36 13.11 23.01 2.60
C GLU A 36 11.93 23.63 1.85
N SER A 37 10.85 22.87 1.63
CA SER A 37 9.67 23.34 0.89
C SER A 37 8.63 23.97 1.83
N PRO A 38 8.33 25.28 1.72
CA PRO A 38 7.32 25.95 2.55
C PRO A 38 5.96 25.25 2.52
N THR A 39 5.53 24.79 1.35
CA THR A 39 4.23 24.14 1.16
C THR A 39 4.17 22.75 1.79
N LEU A 40 5.26 21.97 1.70
CA LEU A 40 5.34 20.66 2.36
C LEU A 40 5.38 20.79 3.88
N VAL A 41 6.14 21.76 4.40
CA VAL A 41 6.18 22.06 5.84
C VAL A 41 4.80 22.47 6.34
N ALA A 42 4.11 23.35 5.63
CA ALA A 42 2.73 23.74 5.97
C ALA A 42 1.78 22.53 5.99
N ARG A 43 1.82 21.69 4.95
CA ARG A 43 0.96 20.50 4.83
C ARG A 43 1.21 19.49 5.95
N LYS A 44 2.48 19.19 6.25
CA LYS A 44 2.85 18.22 7.29
C LYS A 44 2.61 18.78 8.69
N GLY A 45 2.90 20.06 8.91
CA GLY A 45 2.56 20.77 10.15
C GLY A 45 1.05 20.74 10.42
N LEU A 46 0.23 21.02 9.40
CA LEU A 46 -1.23 20.96 9.51
C LEU A 46 -1.73 19.55 9.88
N ALA A 47 -1.13 18.50 9.32
CA ALA A 47 -1.49 17.12 9.66
C ALA A 47 -1.19 16.79 11.14
N ILE A 48 -0.01 17.21 11.65
CA ILE A 48 0.33 17.07 13.07
C ILE A 48 -0.64 17.86 13.94
N MET A 49 -0.98 19.09 13.53
CA MET A 49 -1.91 19.95 14.26
C MET A 49 -3.28 19.28 14.42
N ARG A 50 -3.84 18.77 13.31
CA ARG A 50 -5.14 18.08 13.29
C ARG A 50 -5.11 16.84 14.19
N GLY A 51 -4.10 15.99 14.08
CA GLY A 51 -4.00 14.79 14.93
C GLY A 51 -3.94 15.08 16.43
N HIS A 52 -3.33 16.20 16.84
CA HIS A 52 -3.37 16.63 18.25
C HIS A 52 -4.74 17.20 18.63
N HIS A 53 -5.34 18.03 17.77
CA HIS A 53 -6.66 18.61 18.01
C HIS A 53 -7.76 17.55 18.11
N ASP A 54 -7.69 16.49 17.29
CA ASP A 54 -8.62 15.35 17.33
C ASP A 54 -8.54 14.59 18.66
N ALA A 55 -7.34 14.49 19.24
CA ALA A 55 -7.12 13.98 20.60
C ALA A 55 -7.45 15.01 21.72
N GLY A 56 -8.00 16.16 21.35
CA GLY A 56 -8.34 17.26 22.26
C GLY A 56 -7.13 17.93 22.90
N ARG A 57 -5.96 17.93 22.24
CA ARG A 57 -4.71 18.58 22.68
C ARG A 57 -4.49 19.90 21.93
N LEU A 58 -3.98 20.91 22.62
CA LEU A 58 -3.57 22.17 21.99
C LEU A 58 -2.19 22.03 21.36
N THR A 59 -1.93 22.82 20.33
CA THR A 59 -0.66 22.82 19.58
C THR A 59 -0.06 24.21 19.57
N SER A 60 1.27 24.29 19.56
CA SER A 60 2.03 25.53 19.46
C SER A 60 2.98 25.46 18.27
N GLY A 61 2.61 26.13 17.18
CA GLY A 61 3.45 26.22 15.99
C GLY A 61 4.73 27.00 16.30
N LYS A 62 5.89 26.47 15.88
CA LYS A 62 7.18 27.06 16.24
C LYS A 62 8.25 26.90 15.15
N HIS A 63 9.25 27.76 15.08
CA HIS A 63 9.49 28.90 15.98
C HIS A 63 9.30 30.19 15.19
N PHE A 64 8.25 30.95 15.50
CA PHE A 64 7.91 32.16 14.75
C PHE A 64 9.00 33.24 14.94
N PRO A 65 9.40 33.98 13.89
CA PRO A 65 8.88 34.01 12.51
C PRO A 65 9.55 33.02 11.52
N GLY A 66 10.33 32.04 12.00
CA GLY A 66 10.98 31.01 11.20
C GLY A 66 12.49 30.93 11.48
N HIS A 67 12.95 29.89 12.17
CA HIS A 67 14.33 29.70 12.64
C HIS A 67 15.21 28.90 11.64
N GLY A 68 14.65 28.52 10.50
CA GLY A 68 15.14 27.46 9.61
C GLY A 68 16.51 27.65 8.95
N ASP A 69 17.00 28.89 8.84
CA ASP A 69 18.22 29.23 8.09
C ASP A 69 19.32 29.88 8.96
N THR A 70 19.29 29.67 10.28
CA THR A 70 20.31 30.23 11.17
C THR A 70 21.52 29.29 11.29
N ALA A 71 22.71 29.76 10.95
CA ALA A 71 23.96 28.99 11.15
C ALA A 71 24.46 29.00 12.61
N GLN A 72 23.90 29.87 13.47
CA GLN A 72 24.32 30.06 14.86
C GLN A 72 23.33 29.42 15.84
N ASP A 73 23.86 28.88 16.94
CA ASP A 73 23.07 28.23 18.00
C ASP A 73 22.49 29.28 18.98
N SER A 74 21.16 29.37 19.05
CA SER A 74 20.42 30.25 19.97
C SER A 74 20.72 30.01 21.45
N HIS A 75 21.22 28.83 21.82
CA HIS A 75 21.63 28.54 23.19
C HIS A 75 22.97 29.19 23.58
N LYS A 76 23.74 29.67 22.59
CA LYS A 76 25.07 30.27 22.77
C LYS A 76 25.11 31.74 22.40
N THR A 77 24.38 32.15 21.35
CA THR A 77 24.36 33.53 20.81
C THR A 77 23.01 33.82 20.16
N LEU A 78 22.57 35.08 20.11
CA LEU A 78 21.34 35.47 19.41
C LEU A 78 21.46 35.23 17.89
N PRO A 79 20.73 34.26 17.28
CA PRO A 79 20.88 33.97 15.86
C PRO A 79 20.28 35.09 15.02
N THR A 80 21.03 35.52 14.00
CA THR A 80 20.60 36.59 13.09
C THR A 80 20.11 36.03 11.77
N LEU A 81 18.97 36.52 11.29
CA LEU A 81 18.46 36.29 9.94
C LEU A 81 18.51 37.60 9.15
N SER A 82 19.30 37.59 8.08
CA SER A 82 19.58 38.77 7.24
C SER A 82 18.75 38.82 5.95
N PHE A 83 17.62 38.10 5.89
CA PHE A 83 16.75 38.10 4.72
C PHE A 83 15.95 39.39 4.61
N ASP A 84 15.62 39.75 3.38
CA ASP A 84 14.63 40.79 3.12
C ASP A 84 13.23 40.34 3.59
N ARG A 85 12.36 41.33 3.73
CA ARG A 85 11.00 41.11 4.23
C ARG A 85 10.15 40.27 3.27
N ASP A 86 10.32 40.44 1.97
CA ASP A 86 9.53 39.74 0.95
C ASP A 86 9.79 38.23 0.98
N ARG A 87 11.05 37.81 1.14
CA ARG A 87 11.41 36.40 1.33
C ARG A 87 10.73 35.84 2.58
N ILE A 88 10.86 36.53 3.71
CA ILE A 88 10.30 36.09 4.99
C ILE A 88 8.77 35.92 4.87
N GLU A 89 8.09 36.87 4.25
CA GLU A 89 6.64 36.86 4.11
C GLU A 89 6.13 35.77 3.18
N ASN A 90 6.88 35.45 2.12
CA ASN A 90 6.49 34.46 1.11
C ASN A 90 6.92 33.03 1.45
N ASN A 91 8.00 32.86 2.22
CA ASN A 91 8.55 31.55 2.56
C ASN A 91 8.39 31.24 4.04
N GLU A 92 9.21 31.84 4.92
CA GLU A 92 9.29 31.49 6.34
C GLU A 92 7.93 31.63 7.07
N LEU A 93 7.12 32.64 6.71
CA LEU A 93 5.79 32.86 7.29
C LEU A 93 4.67 32.00 6.65
N LEU A 94 4.89 31.37 5.50
CA LEU A 94 3.84 30.62 4.79
C LEU A 94 3.26 29.47 5.64
N PRO A 95 4.07 28.60 6.30
CA PRO A 95 3.53 27.57 7.17
C PRO A 95 2.70 28.14 8.32
N PHE A 96 3.13 29.24 8.94
CA PHE A 96 2.39 29.90 10.01
C PHE A 96 1.05 30.44 9.53
N LYS A 97 1.02 31.17 8.41
CA LYS A 97 -0.21 31.66 7.75
C LYS A 97 -1.22 30.52 7.57
N LYS A 98 -0.79 29.38 7.02
CA LYS A 98 -1.68 28.23 6.79
C LYS A 98 -2.21 27.58 8.06
N LEU A 99 -1.41 27.50 9.12
CA LEU A 99 -1.88 26.94 10.38
C LEU A 99 -2.78 27.91 11.16
N ILE A 100 -2.56 29.23 11.05
CA ILE A 100 -3.45 30.26 11.60
C ILE A 100 -4.83 30.17 10.93
N GLU A 101 -4.88 30.12 9.59
CA GLU A 101 -6.12 29.93 8.82
C GLU A 101 -6.90 28.66 9.23
N ASN A 102 -6.20 27.63 9.71
CA ASN A 102 -6.79 26.36 10.14
C ASN A 102 -6.97 26.25 11.68
N GLY A 103 -6.82 27.36 12.40
CA GLY A 103 -7.16 27.44 13.83
C GLY A 103 -6.13 26.81 14.77
N ILE A 104 -4.83 26.95 14.49
CA ILE A 104 -3.78 26.59 15.44
C ILE A 104 -4.01 27.25 16.80
N SER A 105 -3.80 26.51 17.88
CA SER A 105 -4.18 26.96 19.23
C SER A 105 -3.20 27.96 19.83
N SER A 106 -1.92 27.86 19.47
CA SER A 106 -0.83 28.66 20.01
C SER A 106 0.28 28.85 18.97
N ILE A 107 1.08 29.90 19.14
CA ILE A 107 2.33 30.11 18.41
C ILE A 107 3.45 30.44 19.39
N MET A 108 4.58 29.77 19.24
CA MET A 108 5.79 30.04 20.02
C MET A 108 6.70 30.99 19.23
N VAL A 109 7.09 32.10 19.85
CA VAL A 109 7.96 33.12 19.26
C VAL A 109 9.39 32.91 19.71
N ALA A 110 10.29 32.76 18.73
CA ALA A 110 11.72 32.55 18.94
C ALA A 110 12.43 33.82 19.42
N HIS A 111 13.62 33.65 19.99
CA HIS A 111 14.58 34.73 20.24
C HIS A 111 15.53 34.85 19.04
N LEU A 112 15.13 35.59 18.01
CA LEU A 112 15.92 35.80 16.78
C LEU A 112 16.19 37.29 16.57
N ASN A 113 17.37 37.62 16.05
CA ASN A 113 17.63 38.95 15.52
C ASN A 113 17.19 38.99 14.05
N VAL A 114 16.10 39.71 13.74
CA VAL A 114 15.55 39.80 12.37
C VAL A 114 15.30 41.27 12.02
N PRO A 115 16.34 42.05 11.70
CA PRO A 115 16.22 43.51 11.50
C PRO A 115 15.18 43.92 10.46
N ALA A 116 14.95 43.09 9.44
CA ALA A 116 13.92 43.34 8.41
C ALA A 116 12.48 43.38 8.97
N LEU A 117 12.23 42.73 10.12
CA LEU A 117 10.93 42.75 10.80
C LEU A 117 10.91 43.68 12.02
N THR A 118 11.99 43.69 12.80
CA THR A 118 12.07 44.44 14.08
C THR A 118 12.47 45.90 13.87
N GLY A 119 13.22 46.21 12.81
CA GLY A 119 13.86 47.51 12.58
C GLY A 119 15.03 47.82 13.54
N SER A 120 15.44 46.84 14.36
CA SER A 120 16.52 46.95 15.34
C SER A 120 17.11 45.57 15.63
N ASN A 121 18.15 45.48 16.48
CA ASN A 121 18.70 44.20 16.91
C ASN A 121 17.93 43.54 18.06
N LEU A 122 16.72 44.03 18.38
CA LEU A 122 15.91 43.48 19.46
C LEU A 122 15.40 42.07 19.10
N PRO A 123 15.47 41.08 20.00
CA PRO A 123 14.93 39.75 19.73
C PRO A 123 13.45 39.78 19.33
N THR A 124 13.07 38.93 18.37
CA THR A 124 11.70 38.87 17.82
C THR A 124 10.62 38.66 18.88
N SER A 125 10.89 37.86 19.92
CA SER A 125 9.99 37.65 21.06
C SER A 125 9.76 38.88 21.93
N LEU A 126 10.67 39.85 21.90
CA LEU A 126 10.61 41.09 22.69
C LEU A 126 10.16 42.29 21.84
N SER A 127 9.93 42.09 20.53
CA SER A 127 9.56 43.16 19.60
C SER A 127 8.04 43.27 19.44
N TYR A 128 7.49 44.43 19.81
CA TYR A 128 6.07 44.76 19.60
C TYR A 128 5.66 44.68 18.12
N LYS A 129 6.54 45.12 17.21
CA LYS A 129 6.32 45.06 15.76
C LYS A 129 6.14 43.63 15.26
N VAL A 130 6.86 42.67 15.83
CA VAL A 130 6.80 41.26 15.42
C VAL A 130 5.65 40.54 16.09
N VAL A 131 5.50 40.70 17.41
CA VAL A 131 4.53 39.94 18.20
C VAL A 131 3.11 40.51 18.08
N THR A 132 2.96 41.83 18.08
CA THR A 132 1.64 42.47 17.99
C THR A 132 1.31 42.85 16.55
N GLU A 133 2.07 43.76 15.93
CA GLU A 133 1.69 44.29 14.60
C GLU A 133 1.72 43.20 13.51
N LEU A 134 2.77 42.38 13.46
CA LEU A 134 2.85 41.31 12.46
C LEU A 134 1.97 40.10 12.84
N LEU A 135 2.22 39.46 13.99
CA LEU A 135 1.55 38.19 14.31
C LEU A 135 0.07 38.37 14.68
N LYS A 136 -0.28 39.29 15.57
CA LYS A 136 -1.69 39.48 15.99
C LYS A 136 -2.50 40.20 14.92
N GLU A 137 -2.00 41.34 14.44
CA GLU A 137 -2.79 42.24 13.59
C GLU A 137 -2.74 41.83 12.12
N GLN A 138 -1.56 41.79 11.50
CA GLN A 138 -1.43 41.48 10.07
C GLN A 138 -1.77 40.03 9.73
N LEU A 139 -1.31 39.06 10.55
CA LEU A 139 -1.62 37.65 10.35
C LEU A 139 -2.95 37.21 11.01
N GLY A 140 -3.60 38.08 11.78
CA GLY A 140 -4.90 37.81 12.39
C GLY A 140 -4.88 36.72 13.48
N PHE A 141 -3.74 36.48 14.14
CA PHE A 141 -3.62 35.41 15.11
C PHE A 141 -4.27 35.76 16.46
N ASN A 142 -5.31 35.01 16.82
CA ASN A 142 -6.09 35.21 18.05
C ASN A 142 -5.85 34.15 19.14
N GLY A 143 -4.92 33.22 18.92
CA GLY A 143 -4.56 32.18 19.89
C GLY A 143 -3.62 32.66 20.98
N LEU A 144 -3.04 31.70 21.71
CA LEU A 144 -2.01 31.98 22.72
C LEU A 144 -0.67 32.27 22.06
N ILE A 145 -0.01 33.34 22.48
CA ILE A 145 1.38 33.64 22.09
C ILE A 145 2.29 33.26 23.26
N VAL A 146 3.25 32.39 22.98
CA VAL A 146 4.17 31.84 23.99
C VAL A 146 5.59 32.23 23.61
N THR A 147 6.41 32.68 24.55
CA THR A 147 7.83 32.89 24.27
C THR A 147 8.56 31.54 24.17
N ASP A 148 9.68 31.49 23.46
CA ASP A 148 10.72 30.50 23.78
C ASP A 148 11.30 30.78 25.19
N ALA A 149 12.14 29.88 25.69
CA ALA A 149 12.69 29.97 27.05
C ALA A 149 13.43 31.29 27.30
N LEU A 150 12.95 32.12 28.23
CA LEU A 150 13.49 33.46 28.50
C LEU A 150 14.85 33.45 29.21
N ASN A 151 15.21 32.32 29.83
CA ASN A 151 16.52 32.11 30.41
C ASN A 151 17.63 31.79 29.40
N MET A 152 17.32 31.69 28.11
CA MET A 152 18.33 31.49 27.07
C MET A 152 19.22 32.73 26.92
N LYS A 153 20.54 32.51 26.79
CA LYS A 153 21.55 33.59 26.66
C LYS A 153 21.23 34.60 25.56
N GLY A 154 20.70 34.14 24.43
CA GLY A 154 20.31 35.01 23.31
C GLY A 154 19.24 36.05 23.66
N ALA A 155 18.46 35.83 24.72
CA ALA A 155 17.44 36.77 25.21
C ALA A 155 17.88 37.48 26.50
N SER A 156 18.60 36.79 27.40
CA SER A 156 18.97 37.32 28.73
C SER A 156 20.10 38.34 28.73
N ASP A 157 20.93 38.39 27.69
CA ASP A 157 22.11 39.27 27.64
C ASP A 157 21.81 40.68 27.10
N TYR A 158 20.54 41.01 26.84
CA TYR A 158 20.13 42.34 26.38
C TYR A 158 20.10 43.34 27.55
N THR A 159 21.26 43.95 27.81
CA THR A 159 21.52 44.84 28.96
C THR A 159 20.72 46.16 28.96
N GLU A 160 20.11 46.52 27.84
CA GLU A 160 19.30 47.74 27.69
C GLU A 160 17.85 47.59 28.23
N LEU A 161 17.46 46.39 28.66
CA LEU A 161 16.11 46.12 29.16
C LEU A 161 16.06 46.14 30.69
N ASP A 162 15.12 46.91 31.25
CA ASP A 162 14.85 46.95 32.70
C ASP A 162 14.45 45.57 33.26
N ASN A 163 13.67 44.80 32.51
CA ASN A 163 13.30 43.42 32.83
C ASN A 163 12.74 42.70 31.57
N ILE A 164 13.24 41.50 31.30
CA ILE A 164 12.89 40.74 30.10
C ILE A 164 11.44 40.24 30.10
N ASP A 165 10.89 39.87 31.26
CA ASP A 165 9.51 39.38 31.38
C ASP A 165 8.51 40.50 31.06
N LEU A 166 8.78 41.70 31.58
CA LEU A 166 8.02 42.90 31.26
C LEU A 166 8.11 43.25 29.77
N ALA A 167 9.31 43.22 29.18
CA ALA A 167 9.49 43.48 27.75
C ALA A 167 8.70 42.49 26.88
N ALA A 168 8.77 41.19 27.19
CA ALA A 168 8.02 40.15 26.48
C ALA A 168 6.49 40.33 26.63
N PHE A 169 6.01 40.70 27.82
CA PHE A 169 4.59 40.99 28.07
C PHE A 169 4.11 42.20 27.25
N ILE A 170 4.87 43.31 27.27
CA ILE A 170 4.58 44.52 26.50
C ILE A 170 4.58 44.23 24.99
N ALA A 171 5.51 43.42 24.50
CA ALA A 171 5.57 43.04 23.09
C ALA A 171 4.30 42.33 22.60
N GLY A 172 3.58 41.63 23.49
CA GLY A 172 2.32 40.96 23.17
C GLY A 172 2.29 39.46 23.49
N ASN A 173 3.29 38.92 24.19
CA ASN A 173 3.28 37.50 24.59
C ASN A 173 2.30 37.27 25.74
N ASP A 174 1.58 36.15 25.70
CA ASP A 174 0.57 35.76 26.70
C ASP A 174 1.16 34.84 27.77
N VAL A 175 2.08 33.94 27.39
CA VAL A 175 2.75 33.00 28.30
C VAL A 175 4.26 33.16 28.20
N LEU A 176 4.89 33.46 29.33
CA LEU A 176 6.33 33.68 29.45
C LEU A 176 7.01 32.39 29.92
N LEU A 177 7.69 31.71 28.99
CA LEU A 177 8.26 30.39 29.22
C LEU A 177 9.64 30.48 29.89
N ILE A 178 9.83 29.76 31.00
CA ILE A 178 11.10 29.63 31.74
C ILE A 178 11.77 31.00 32.00
N SER A 179 11.08 31.86 32.76
CA SER A 179 11.63 33.13 33.26
C SER A 179 12.81 32.90 34.21
N ASN A 180 13.81 33.79 34.15
CA ASN A 180 14.98 33.78 35.04
C ASN A 180 14.62 34.06 36.51
N ASN A 181 13.67 34.98 36.75
CA ASN A 181 13.29 35.40 38.09
C ASN A 181 11.79 35.74 38.12
N ILE A 182 10.98 34.71 38.33
CA ILE A 182 9.51 34.81 38.30
C ILE A 182 8.98 35.88 39.27
N PRO A 183 9.40 35.94 40.56
CA PRO A 183 8.93 37.00 41.46
C PRO A 183 9.22 38.41 40.94
N LEU A 184 10.44 38.68 40.47
CA LEU A 184 10.80 39.99 39.93
C LEU A 184 9.99 40.35 38.68
N GLY A 185 9.79 39.39 37.77
CA GLY A 185 8.98 39.60 36.58
C GLY A 185 7.52 39.94 36.92
N ILE A 186 6.93 39.25 37.90
CA ILE A 186 5.58 39.56 38.41
C ILE A 186 5.52 40.98 38.97
N ASP A 187 6.48 41.37 39.81
CA ASP A 187 6.51 42.69 40.42
C ASP A 187 6.65 43.80 39.37
N LYS A 188 7.53 43.62 38.38
CA LYS A 188 7.73 44.57 37.28
C LYS A 188 6.47 44.73 36.41
N ILE A 189 5.81 43.64 36.05
CA ILE A 189 4.54 43.68 35.31
C ILE A 189 3.45 44.37 36.14
N LYS A 190 3.33 44.04 37.42
CA LYS A 190 2.35 44.66 38.33
C LYS A 190 2.55 46.17 38.42
N GLN A 191 3.79 46.62 38.61
CA GLN A 191 4.11 48.06 38.64
C GLN A 191 3.77 48.74 37.30
N ALA A 192 4.13 48.13 36.17
CA ALA A 192 3.83 48.68 34.85
C ALA A 192 2.32 48.82 34.60
N VAL A 193 1.53 47.81 34.99
CA VAL A 193 0.06 47.83 34.86
C VAL A 193 -0.58 48.91 35.73
N LEU A 194 -0.09 49.11 36.96
CA LEU A 194 -0.58 50.17 37.84
C LEU A 194 -0.31 51.57 37.29
N ASN A 195 0.83 51.75 36.60
CA ASN A 195 1.25 53.05 36.09
C ASN A 195 0.71 53.36 34.68
N THR A 196 0.30 52.34 33.91
CA THR A 196 -0.11 52.48 32.50
C THR A 196 -1.47 51.80 32.25
N PRO A 197 -2.59 52.55 32.20
CA PRO A 197 -3.93 51.97 32.06
C PRO A 197 -4.12 51.00 30.87
N GLN A 198 -3.46 51.26 29.74
CA GLN A 198 -3.52 50.41 28.55
C GLN A 198 -2.95 49.00 28.80
N LEU A 199 -1.98 48.87 29.72
CA LEU A 199 -1.43 47.56 30.08
C LEU A 199 -2.40 46.71 30.90
N ASN A 200 -3.40 47.33 31.55
CA ASN A 200 -4.45 46.57 32.21
C ASN A 200 -5.35 45.84 31.21
N ILE A 201 -5.70 46.49 30.08
CA ILE A 201 -6.45 45.87 28.98
C ILE A 201 -5.62 44.72 28.38
N ARG A 202 -4.33 44.97 28.14
CA ARG A 202 -3.39 43.95 27.65
C ARG A 202 -3.31 42.74 28.58
N LEU A 203 -3.27 42.95 29.90
CA LEU A 203 -3.27 41.89 30.90
C LEU A 203 -4.57 41.07 30.86
N GLU A 204 -5.72 41.74 30.80
CA GLU A 204 -7.03 41.10 30.72
C GLU A 204 -7.15 40.22 29.47
N GLU A 205 -6.65 40.68 28.32
CA GLU A 205 -6.58 39.88 27.09
C GLU A 205 -5.80 38.58 27.29
N SER A 206 -4.57 38.64 27.84
CA SER A 206 -3.75 37.46 28.11
C SER A 206 -4.46 36.48 29.03
N VAL A 207 -5.01 36.98 30.14
CA VAL A 207 -5.70 36.16 31.14
C VAL A 207 -6.92 35.46 30.53
N LYS A 208 -7.73 36.18 29.75
CA LYS A 208 -8.89 35.59 29.04
C LYS A 208 -8.46 34.49 28.07
N LYS A 209 -7.40 34.69 27.29
CA LYS A 209 -6.88 33.66 26.37
C LYS A 209 -6.39 32.42 27.13
N ILE A 210 -5.66 32.60 28.23
CA ILE A 210 -5.15 31.51 29.06
C ILE A 210 -6.31 30.71 29.67
N LEU A 211 -7.32 31.40 30.24
CA LEU A 211 -8.51 30.77 30.80
C LEU A 211 -9.32 30.04 29.72
N LYS A 212 -9.48 30.63 28.53
CA LYS A 212 -10.13 29.98 27.38
C LYS A 212 -9.40 28.71 26.96
N ALA A 213 -8.07 28.73 26.92
CA ALA A 213 -7.27 27.54 26.62
C ALA A 213 -7.47 26.44 27.67
N LYS A 214 -7.43 26.77 28.97
CA LYS A 214 -7.71 25.84 30.07
C LYS A 214 -9.12 25.25 29.97
N TYR A 215 -10.12 26.08 29.69
CA TYR A 215 -11.50 25.64 29.49
C TYR A 215 -11.62 24.70 28.29
N LYS A 216 -11.01 25.04 27.15
CA LYS A 216 -11.05 24.25 25.91
C LYS A 216 -10.52 22.84 26.08
N VAL A 217 -9.53 22.63 26.97
CA VAL A 217 -8.98 21.29 27.28
C VAL A 217 -9.65 20.60 28.46
N GLY A 218 -10.73 21.16 28.99
CA GLY A 218 -11.56 20.54 30.04
C GLY A 218 -11.09 20.75 31.48
N LEU A 219 -10.15 21.68 31.74
CA LEU A 219 -9.64 21.92 33.09
C LEU A 219 -10.64 22.62 34.03
N SER A 220 -11.77 23.10 33.52
CA SER A 220 -12.90 23.55 34.35
C SER A 220 -13.58 22.39 35.10
N ASN A 221 -13.39 21.15 34.63
CA ASN A 221 -13.84 19.93 35.30
C ASN A 221 -12.67 18.93 35.36
N TYR A 222 -11.65 19.29 36.14
CA TYR A 222 -10.41 18.53 36.24
C TYR A 222 -10.64 17.07 36.66
N LYS A 223 -10.03 16.15 35.92
CA LYS A 223 -9.97 14.73 36.25
C LYS A 223 -8.52 14.29 36.37
N PRO A 224 -8.11 13.69 37.50
CA PRO A 224 -6.77 13.12 37.63
C PRO A 224 -6.49 12.04 36.57
N VAL A 225 -5.23 11.94 36.14
CA VAL A 225 -4.79 10.90 35.20
C VAL A 225 -4.90 9.53 35.85
N ASN A 226 -5.56 8.59 35.17
CA ASN A 226 -5.61 7.19 35.58
C ASN A 226 -4.29 6.49 35.26
N ARG A 227 -3.54 6.12 36.30
CA ARG A 227 -2.20 5.50 36.19
C ARG A 227 -2.24 3.99 35.91
N ASN A 228 -3.40 3.35 36.00
CA ASN A 228 -3.51 1.91 35.77
C ASN A 228 -3.15 1.57 34.32
N ASN A 229 -2.19 0.67 34.14
CA ASN A 229 -1.65 0.21 32.86
C ASN A 229 -1.21 1.35 31.92
N LEU A 230 -0.72 2.46 32.48
CA LEU A 230 -0.36 3.64 31.69
C LEU A 230 0.72 3.34 30.63
N LEU A 231 1.74 2.54 30.97
CA LEU A 231 2.79 2.17 30.02
C LEU A 231 2.25 1.37 28.83
N GLU A 232 1.30 0.46 29.06
CA GLU A 232 0.65 -0.31 28.00
C GLU A 232 -0.25 0.57 27.12
N LYS A 233 -0.95 1.54 27.73
CA LYS A 233 -1.83 2.49 27.03
C LYS A 233 -1.07 3.47 26.12
N ILE A 234 0.16 3.82 26.47
CA ILE A 234 0.99 4.76 25.69
C ILE A 234 1.97 4.06 24.75
N ASN A 235 2.14 2.74 24.87
CA ASN A 235 2.99 1.92 24.00
C ASN A 235 2.18 0.74 23.45
N THR A 236 1.08 1.05 22.79
CA THR A 236 0.24 0.01 22.21
C THR A 236 0.95 -0.63 21.03
N ARG A 237 0.53 -1.85 20.69
CA ARG A 237 0.99 -2.51 19.46
C ARG A 237 0.69 -1.68 18.20
N LEU A 238 -0.43 -0.94 18.19
CA LEU A 238 -0.76 -0.05 17.09
C LEU A 238 0.28 1.08 16.95
N ASP A 239 0.74 1.65 18.06
CA ASP A 239 1.77 2.69 18.05
C ASP A 239 3.07 2.17 17.42
N SER A 240 3.54 0.98 17.83
CA SER A 240 4.74 0.37 17.25
C SER A 240 4.59 0.11 15.74
N LEU A 241 3.40 -0.32 15.29
CA LEU A 241 3.13 -0.55 13.87
C LEU A 241 3.08 0.76 13.06
N LEU A 242 2.45 1.81 13.61
CA LEU A 242 2.42 3.13 12.98
C LEU A 242 3.81 3.73 12.85
N ILE A 243 4.66 3.55 13.87
CA ILE A 243 6.07 3.94 13.81
C ILE A 243 6.78 3.18 12.69
N GLN A 244 6.58 1.85 12.59
CA GLN A 244 7.18 1.05 11.52
C GLN A 244 6.71 1.46 10.12
N ASP A 245 5.41 1.75 9.95
CA ASP A 245 4.86 2.20 8.67
C ASP A 245 5.40 3.60 8.34
N ALA A 246 5.50 4.51 9.31
CA ALA A 246 6.09 5.83 9.11
C ALA A 246 7.55 5.77 8.66
N PHE A 247 8.37 4.90 9.28
CA PHE A 247 9.75 4.69 8.85
C PHE A 247 9.81 4.09 7.44
N ALA A 248 9.01 3.06 7.14
CA ALA A 248 8.98 2.43 5.82
C ALA A 248 8.57 3.39 4.70
N GLU A 249 7.63 4.30 4.96
CA GLU A 249 7.20 5.34 4.02
C GLU A 249 8.21 6.51 3.95
N SER A 250 9.13 6.65 4.91
CA SER A 250 10.14 7.71 4.93
C SER A 250 11.45 7.35 4.24
N ILE A 251 11.95 6.11 4.41
CA ILE A 251 13.23 5.65 3.86
C ILE A 251 13.24 5.88 2.36
N THR A 252 14.33 6.46 1.87
CA THR A 252 14.42 7.03 0.52
C THR A 252 15.55 6.39 -0.28
N LEU A 253 15.22 5.80 -1.43
CA LEU A 253 16.20 5.27 -2.37
C LEU A 253 16.54 6.36 -3.40
N LEU A 254 17.79 6.81 -3.47
CA LEU A 254 18.22 7.87 -4.38
C LEU A 254 18.75 7.36 -5.72
N LYS A 255 19.46 6.23 -5.68
CA LYS A 255 20.11 5.62 -6.84
C LYS A 255 19.99 4.10 -6.76
N ASN A 256 19.79 3.44 -7.89
CA ASN A 256 19.64 1.98 -8.00
C ASN A 256 20.03 1.49 -9.40
N ASP A 257 21.30 1.63 -9.74
CA ASP A 257 21.82 1.23 -11.04
C ASP A 257 21.71 -0.29 -11.23
N ASN A 258 21.42 -0.71 -12.46
CA ASN A 258 21.26 -2.11 -12.84
C ASN A 258 20.24 -2.90 -11.99
N ASN A 259 19.31 -2.21 -11.33
CA ASN A 259 18.33 -2.81 -10.41
C ASN A 259 18.98 -3.68 -9.32
N LEU A 260 20.08 -3.19 -8.73
CA LEU A 260 20.81 -3.89 -7.67
C LEU A 260 19.94 -4.18 -6.44
N LEU A 261 19.00 -3.28 -6.14
CA LEU A 261 17.94 -3.48 -5.15
C LEU A 261 16.61 -3.88 -5.82
N PRO A 262 15.86 -4.83 -5.21
CA PRO A 262 16.09 -5.39 -3.89
C PRO A 262 17.03 -6.61 -3.92
N LEU A 263 17.82 -6.79 -2.86
CA LEU A 263 18.92 -7.76 -2.76
C LEU A 263 18.43 -9.21 -2.91
N ASP A 264 19.07 -9.97 -3.80
CA ASP A 264 18.77 -11.39 -4.03
C ASP A 264 19.38 -12.32 -2.97
N THR A 265 18.91 -13.57 -2.93
CA THR A 265 19.34 -14.57 -1.94
C THR A 265 20.49 -15.46 -2.42
N ILE A 266 20.92 -15.32 -3.68
CA ILE A 266 21.90 -16.19 -4.34
C ILE A 266 23.31 -15.60 -4.22
N SER A 267 23.42 -14.29 -4.44
CA SER A 267 24.65 -13.52 -4.35
C SER A 267 25.21 -13.54 -2.93
N LYS A 268 26.55 -13.53 -2.82
CA LYS A 268 27.26 -13.34 -1.56
C LYS A 268 27.55 -11.86 -1.38
N TYR A 269 27.15 -11.31 -0.24
CA TYR A 269 27.35 -9.91 0.10
C TYR A 269 28.35 -9.78 1.26
N ALA A 270 29.27 -8.83 1.15
CA ALA A 270 30.01 -8.34 2.30
C ALA A 270 29.29 -7.14 2.91
N HIS A 271 29.25 -7.07 4.24
CA HIS A 271 28.77 -5.91 4.98
C HIS A 271 29.94 -5.22 5.68
N LEU A 272 30.10 -3.93 5.44
CA LEU A 272 31.06 -3.07 6.11
C LEU A 272 30.32 -1.96 6.85
N LYS A 273 30.36 -2.01 8.18
CA LYS A 273 29.87 -0.92 9.01
C LYS A 273 30.93 0.17 9.10
N ILE A 274 30.54 1.42 8.85
CA ILE A 274 31.38 2.62 9.06
C ILE A 274 30.69 3.62 9.99
N GLY A 275 31.43 4.62 10.47
CA GLY A 275 30.98 5.57 11.48
C GLY A 275 31.23 5.10 12.93
N ASP A 276 30.76 5.88 13.91
CA ASP A 276 31.06 5.71 15.35
C ASP A 276 29.91 5.12 16.17
N ALA A 277 28.70 5.04 15.62
CA ALA A 277 27.55 4.48 16.33
C ALA A 277 27.33 2.99 16.07
N VAL A 278 26.46 2.36 16.87
CA VAL A 278 26.14 0.94 16.73
C VAL A 278 25.25 0.71 15.50
N GLY A 279 25.63 -0.25 14.65
CA GLY A 279 24.88 -0.69 13.45
C GLY A 279 24.57 -2.19 13.42
N THR A 280 24.70 -2.87 14.56
CA THR A 280 24.58 -4.34 14.64
C THR A 280 23.17 -4.84 14.37
N LEU A 281 22.14 -4.02 14.60
CA LEU A 281 20.74 -4.39 14.37
C LEU A 281 20.44 -4.48 12.88
N PHE A 282 20.91 -3.50 12.09
CA PHE A 282 20.83 -3.53 10.64
C PHE A 282 21.44 -4.82 10.06
N PHE A 283 22.69 -5.14 10.45
CA PHE A 283 23.36 -6.36 10.01
C PHE A 283 22.59 -7.62 10.40
N LYS A 284 22.20 -7.74 11.68
CA LYS A 284 21.46 -8.91 12.18
C LYS A 284 20.13 -9.11 11.47
N GLN A 285 19.41 -8.03 11.18
CA GLN A 285 18.13 -8.10 10.48
C GLN A 285 18.35 -8.48 9.01
N LEU A 286 19.28 -7.84 8.32
CA LEU A 286 19.52 -8.10 6.90
C LEU A 286 20.04 -9.52 6.65
N LYS A 287 20.91 -10.02 7.53
CA LYS A 287 21.44 -11.40 7.47
C LYS A 287 20.36 -12.48 7.57
N LYS A 288 19.17 -12.18 8.10
CA LYS A 288 18.04 -13.13 8.11
C LYS A 288 17.54 -13.44 6.70
N HIS A 289 17.78 -12.54 5.75
CA HIS A 289 17.12 -12.54 4.44
C HIS A 289 18.07 -12.84 3.29
N ILE A 290 19.37 -12.55 3.43
CA ILE A 290 20.37 -12.70 2.37
C ILE A 290 21.67 -13.34 2.88
N ASN A 291 22.51 -13.83 1.97
CA ASN A 291 23.83 -14.36 2.31
C ASN A 291 24.82 -13.22 2.59
N LEU A 292 24.94 -12.83 3.87
CA LEU A 292 25.70 -11.67 4.33
C LEU A 292 26.85 -12.05 5.27
N THR A 293 28.06 -11.58 4.96
CA THR A 293 29.24 -11.72 5.84
C THR A 293 29.72 -10.36 6.31
N SER A 294 29.95 -10.22 7.62
CA SER A 294 30.47 -8.98 8.20
C SER A 294 31.97 -8.89 7.98
N ILE A 295 32.45 -7.72 7.58
CA ILE A 295 33.86 -7.38 7.46
C ILE A 295 34.19 -6.28 8.47
N GLU A 296 35.28 -6.45 9.20
CA GLU A 296 35.76 -5.45 10.15
C GLU A 296 36.64 -4.42 9.42
N LEU A 297 36.42 -3.15 9.76
CA LEU A 297 37.25 -2.06 9.25
C LEU A 297 38.62 -2.09 9.96
N ASN A 298 39.68 -2.34 9.19
CA ASN A 298 41.06 -2.34 9.71
C ASN A 298 42.03 -1.63 8.73
N GLY A 299 41.78 -0.35 8.47
CA GLY A 299 42.52 0.40 7.44
C GLY A 299 42.14 0.01 6.01
N ILE A 300 42.43 0.88 5.03
CA ILE A 300 41.94 0.73 3.66
C ILE A 300 42.49 -0.56 3.01
N GLU A 301 43.81 -0.78 3.05
CA GLU A 301 44.45 -1.90 2.35
C GLU A 301 43.99 -3.27 2.89
N SER A 302 43.95 -3.44 4.22
CA SER A 302 43.49 -4.70 4.82
C SER A 302 42.01 -4.94 4.54
N THR A 303 41.19 -3.89 4.58
CA THR A 303 39.74 -4.00 4.32
C THR A 303 39.51 -4.43 2.86
N LEU A 304 40.24 -3.86 1.90
CA LEU A 304 40.16 -4.27 0.49
C LEU A 304 40.57 -5.75 0.30
N LYS A 305 41.63 -6.22 0.98
CA LYS A 305 42.02 -7.63 0.94
C LYS A 305 40.92 -8.56 1.45
N SER A 306 40.22 -8.16 2.52
CA SER A 306 39.10 -8.93 3.07
C SER A 306 37.84 -8.88 2.18
N LEU A 307 37.67 -7.82 1.39
CA LEU A 307 36.54 -7.66 0.47
C LEU A 307 36.76 -8.32 -0.89
N ALA A 308 38.01 -8.62 -1.27
CA ALA A 308 38.36 -9.24 -2.55
C ALA A 308 37.50 -10.47 -2.97
N PRO A 309 37.01 -11.34 -2.07
CA PRO A 309 36.15 -12.46 -2.43
C PRO A 309 34.69 -12.12 -2.80
N TYR A 310 34.27 -10.85 -2.74
CA TYR A 310 32.87 -10.42 -2.89
C TYR A 310 32.71 -9.40 -4.01
N ASP A 311 31.75 -9.61 -4.90
CA ASP A 311 31.47 -8.66 -6.00
C ASP A 311 30.62 -7.45 -5.53
N LYS A 312 29.82 -7.65 -4.47
CA LYS A 312 28.85 -6.68 -3.96
C LYS A 312 29.11 -6.38 -2.47
N VAL A 313 29.25 -5.10 -2.14
CA VAL A 313 29.54 -4.62 -0.79
C VAL A 313 28.45 -3.68 -0.30
N ILE A 314 27.89 -3.99 0.86
CA ILE A 314 26.92 -3.15 1.56
C ILE A 314 27.67 -2.35 2.62
N ILE A 315 27.72 -1.04 2.44
CA ILE A 315 28.30 -0.10 3.38
C ILE A 315 27.17 0.57 4.16
N SER A 316 27.15 0.40 5.48
CA SER A 316 26.17 1.09 6.33
C SER A 316 26.87 2.16 7.18
N PHE A 317 26.40 3.40 7.07
CA PHE A 317 26.98 4.56 7.77
C PHE A 317 26.13 4.97 8.97
N HIS A 318 26.74 4.90 10.15
CA HIS A 318 26.05 5.11 11.42
C HIS A 318 26.75 6.20 12.26
N ARG A 319 26.02 7.28 12.55
CA ARG A 319 26.39 8.25 13.60
C ARG A 319 25.39 8.21 14.74
N SER A 320 25.81 8.75 15.89
CA SER A 320 24.96 8.77 17.07
C SER A 320 23.90 9.86 16.93
N ASN A 321 22.66 9.49 17.24
CA ASN A 321 21.51 10.40 17.27
C ASN A 321 21.13 10.82 18.70
N GLU A 322 22.01 10.58 19.68
CA GLU A 322 21.74 10.88 21.09
C GLU A 322 21.51 12.38 21.32
N THR A 323 22.21 13.23 20.59
CA THR A 323 22.02 14.68 20.64
C THR A 323 22.06 15.29 19.25
N PRO A 324 21.41 16.45 19.02
CA PRO A 324 21.50 17.18 17.75
C PRO A 324 22.92 17.66 17.39
N TRP A 325 23.85 17.64 18.35
CA TRP A 325 25.18 18.26 18.26
C TRP A 325 26.30 17.31 17.84
N LYS A 326 26.06 15.99 17.83
CA LYS A 326 27.06 15.03 17.38
C LYS A 326 27.24 15.13 15.86
N SER A 327 28.49 15.05 15.40
CA SER A 327 28.83 15.22 13.98
C SER A 327 28.10 14.19 13.13
N ALA A 328 27.42 14.69 12.11
CA ALA A 328 26.66 13.89 11.16
C ALA A 328 27.38 13.80 9.79
N SER A 329 28.58 14.35 9.63
CA SER A 329 29.28 14.31 8.34
C SER A 329 30.17 13.07 8.19
N PHE A 330 30.47 12.71 6.94
CA PHE A 330 31.53 11.76 6.62
C PHE A 330 32.90 12.39 6.90
N SER A 331 33.86 11.61 7.37
CA SER A 331 35.27 12.03 7.40
C SER A 331 35.91 11.87 6.01
N THR A 332 37.02 12.57 5.78
CA THR A 332 37.82 12.42 4.55
C THR A 332 38.28 10.97 4.36
N ASP A 333 38.62 10.28 5.45
CA ASP A 333 39.09 8.89 5.42
C ASP A 333 37.96 7.92 5.09
N GLU A 334 36.75 8.16 5.58
CA GLU A 334 35.56 7.37 5.25
C GLU A 334 35.19 7.52 3.76
N ILE A 335 35.24 8.74 3.22
CA ILE A 335 35.02 8.99 1.80
C ILE A 335 36.10 8.29 0.96
N ALA A 336 37.37 8.42 1.35
CA ALA A 336 38.48 7.77 0.66
C ALA A 336 38.35 6.24 0.67
N LEU A 337 37.91 5.65 1.79
CA LEU A 337 37.64 4.22 1.90
C LEU A 337 36.50 3.77 0.98
N ILE A 338 35.34 4.47 0.99
CA ILE A 338 34.21 4.12 0.13
C ILE A 338 34.62 4.18 -1.34
N LYS A 339 35.38 5.21 -1.72
CA LYS A 339 35.92 5.38 -3.07
C LYS A 339 36.87 4.23 -3.46
N ALA A 340 37.75 3.84 -2.55
CA ALA A 340 38.67 2.72 -2.79
C ALA A 340 37.91 1.40 -2.98
N ILE A 341 36.82 1.17 -2.24
CA ILE A 341 35.96 -0.01 -2.40
C ILE A 341 35.21 0.04 -3.75
N GLY A 342 34.62 1.18 -4.10
CA GLY A 342 33.87 1.36 -5.35
C GLY A 342 34.70 1.18 -6.63
N ALA A 343 36.03 1.24 -6.53
CA ALA A 343 36.91 0.96 -7.67
C ALA A 343 36.94 -0.53 -8.08
N TYR A 344 36.55 -1.45 -7.18
CA TYR A 344 36.66 -2.90 -7.39
C TYR A 344 35.35 -3.65 -7.16
N HIS A 345 34.35 -3.03 -6.51
CA HIS A 345 33.13 -3.68 -6.08
C HIS A 345 31.90 -2.82 -6.39
N GLN A 346 30.75 -3.47 -6.59
CA GLN A 346 29.47 -2.76 -6.61
C GLN A 346 29.06 -2.38 -5.19
N VAL A 347 28.79 -1.11 -4.94
CA VAL A 347 28.54 -0.57 -3.61
C VAL A 347 27.06 -0.20 -3.41
N ILE A 348 26.51 -0.69 -2.32
CA ILE A 348 25.23 -0.23 -1.75
C ILE A 348 25.57 0.57 -0.50
N LEU A 349 25.32 1.88 -0.53
CA LEU A 349 25.51 2.78 0.60
C LEU A 349 24.17 3.07 1.28
N ASP A 350 24.04 2.69 2.55
CA ASP A 350 22.89 3.04 3.39
C ASP A 350 23.29 3.99 4.53
N VAL A 351 22.61 5.13 4.59
CA VAL A 351 22.96 6.27 5.43
C VAL A 351 21.92 6.47 6.54
N PHE A 352 22.29 6.16 7.78
CA PHE A 352 21.41 6.22 8.96
C PHE A 352 21.38 7.59 9.66
N ILE A 353 21.45 8.66 8.88
CA ILE A 353 21.60 10.03 9.36
C ILE A 353 20.94 11.02 8.39
N LYS A 354 20.98 12.32 8.73
CA LYS A 354 20.36 13.39 7.92
C LYS A 354 20.91 13.43 6.48
N PRO A 355 20.08 13.74 5.46
CA PRO A 355 20.50 13.73 4.05
C PRO A 355 21.70 14.63 3.75
N TYR A 356 21.87 15.74 4.46
CA TYR A 356 22.96 16.69 4.23
C TYR A 356 24.37 16.11 4.37
N ALA A 357 24.53 14.98 5.07
CA ALA A 357 25.82 14.29 5.13
C ALA A 357 26.32 13.87 3.74
N LEU A 358 25.41 13.63 2.79
CA LEU A 358 25.72 13.28 1.42
C LEU A 358 26.30 14.46 0.62
N MET A 359 26.14 15.70 1.07
CA MET A 359 26.69 16.88 0.37
C MET A 359 28.22 16.87 0.34
N ASP A 360 28.83 16.32 1.40
CA ASP A 360 30.29 16.22 1.52
C ASP A 360 30.87 15.14 0.59
N PHE A 361 30.03 14.21 0.09
CA PHE A 361 30.44 13.10 -0.77
C PHE A 361 30.16 13.41 -2.25
N LYS A 362 31.10 14.08 -2.91
CA LYS A 362 30.94 14.56 -4.30
C LYS A 362 30.83 13.43 -5.33
N GLU A 363 31.45 12.28 -5.07
CA GLU A 363 31.48 11.12 -5.96
C GLU A 363 30.31 10.13 -5.76
N LEU A 364 29.18 10.57 -5.20
CA LEU A 364 27.97 9.72 -5.09
C LEU A 364 27.54 9.07 -6.41
N GLU A 365 27.90 9.66 -7.54
CA GLU A 365 27.62 9.10 -8.87
C GLU A 365 28.30 7.76 -9.11
N SER A 366 29.45 7.49 -8.49
CA SER A 366 30.17 6.21 -8.63
C SER A 366 29.60 5.08 -7.76
N ILE A 367 28.54 5.34 -6.97
CA ILE A 367 27.94 4.34 -6.08
C ILE A 367 26.66 3.79 -6.70
N GLU A 368 26.57 2.49 -6.92
CA GLU A 368 25.47 1.85 -7.67
C GLU A 368 24.11 2.01 -6.97
N ALA A 369 24.06 1.90 -5.64
CA ALA A 369 22.83 2.11 -4.88
C ALA A 369 23.05 2.99 -3.65
N VAL A 370 22.18 3.99 -3.45
CA VAL A 370 22.24 4.93 -2.32
C VAL A 370 20.89 4.99 -1.64
N VAL A 371 20.85 4.65 -0.35
CA VAL A 371 19.66 4.67 0.51
C VAL A 371 19.87 5.65 1.66
N VAL A 372 18.86 6.46 1.94
CA VAL A 372 18.83 7.38 3.08
C VAL A 372 17.78 6.89 4.07
N SER A 373 18.27 6.41 5.21
CA SER A 373 17.49 5.86 6.31
C SER A 373 17.27 6.87 7.46
N TYR A 374 17.78 8.10 7.31
CA TYR A 374 17.54 9.30 8.14
C TYR A 374 18.01 9.26 9.59
N GLN A 375 17.84 8.15 10.28
CA GLN A 375 18.09 8.01 11.71
C GLN A 375 18.70 6.65 12.05
N ASN A 376 19.56 6.61 13.06
CA ASN A 376 20.17 5.37 13.55
C ASN A 376 19.32 4.66 14.62
N SER A 377 18.00 4.88 14.63
CA SER A 377 17.09 4.21 15.56
C SER A 377 16.98 2.71 15.27
N VAL A 378 16.48 1.95 16.24
CA VAL A 378 16.20 0.51 16.09
C VAL A 378 15.30 0.27 14.89
N GLU A 379 14.21 1.03 14.80
CA GLU A 379 13.20 0.88 13.77
C GLU A 379 13.77 1.19 12.38
N SER A 380 14.55 2.27 12.24
CA SER A 380 15.14 2.61 10.96
C SER A 380 16.12 1.54 10.47
N GLN A 381 16.98 1.02 11.37
CA GLN A 381 17.92 -0.06 11.05
C GLN A 381 17.20 -1.34 10.59
N GLU A 382 16.19 -1.79 11.34
CA GLU A 382 15.47 -3.02 11.01
C GLU A 382 14.63 -2.88 9.74
N ILE A 383 13.95 -1.75 9.57
CA ILE A 383 13.07 -1.52 8.42
C ILE A 383 13.89 -1.29 7.15
N SER A 384 15.02 -0.58 7.23
CA SER A 384 15.92 -0.44 6.07
C SER A 384 16.45 -1.80 5.62
N ALA A 385 16.84 -2.67 6.55
CA ALA A 385 17.24 -4.04 6.23
C ALA A 385 16.13 -4.85 5.53
N ASP A 386 14.90 -4.80 6.04
CA ASP A 386 13.73 -5.44 5.40
C ASP A 386 13.45 -4.87 4.01
N ILE A 387 13.61 -3.56 3.84
CA ILE A 387 13.46 -2.84 2.58
C ILE A 387 14.51 -3.28 1.55
N LEU A 388 15.79 -3.32 1.93
CA LEU A 388 16.88 -3.73 1.06
C LEU A 388 16.68 -5.17 0.59
N ALA A 389 16.21 -6.05 1.46
CA ALA A 389 15.84 -7.43 1.12
C ALA A 389 14.55 -7.54 0.26
N GLY A 390 13.80 -6.45 0.09
CA GLY A 390 12.57 -6.40 -0.68
C GLY A 390 11.33 -6.88 0.07
N ILE A 391 11.36 -7.02 1.39
CA ILE A 391 10.18 -7.41 2.18
C ILE A 391 9.14 -6.29 2.21
N LYS A 392 9.60 -5.03 2.25
CA LYS A 392 8.77 -3.84 2.20
C LYS A 392 9.11 -3.00 0.96
N SER A 393 8.15 -2.20 0.51
CA SER A 393 8.35 -1.24 -0.58
C SER A 393 9.08 0.03 -0.10
N ILE A 394 9.83 0.67 -0.99
CA ILE A 394 10.41 2.01 -0.79
C ILE A 394 9.56 3.04 -1.52
N LYS A 395 9.14 4.10 -0.83
CA LYS A 395 8.35 5.20 -1.39
C LYS A 395 8.85 6.58 -1.00
N GLY A 396 9.80 6.66 -0.07
CA GLY A 396 10.28 7.92 0.49
C GLY A 396 10.87 8.84 -0.56
N LYS A 397 10.78 10.14 -0.29
CA LYS A 397 11.30 11.23 -1.11
C LYS A 397 12.11 12.17 -0.23
N LEU A 398 13.20 12.73 -0.77
CA LEU A 398 14.01 13.68 -0.04
C LEU A 398 13.20 14.92 0.39
N PRO A 399 13.26 15.32 1.67
CA PRO A 399 12.64 16.56 2.14
C PRO A 399 13.49 17.80 1.85
N VAL A 400 14.76 17.62 1.46
CA VAL A 400 15.75 18.68 1.24
C VAL A 400 16.58 18.36 0.00
N SER A 401 17.14 19.37 -0.64
CA SER A 401 18.08 19.22 -1.74
C SER A 401 19.48 18.91 -1.18
N ILE A 402 20.15 17.91 -1.74
CA ILE A 402 21.55 17.58 -1.40
C ILE A 402 22.51 17.91 -2.56
N SER A 403 21.99 17.96 -3.79
CA SER A 403 22.73 18.41 -4.97
C SER A 403 21.74 18.80 -6.07
N THR A 404 22.23 19.37 -7.17
CA THR A 404 21.41 19.64 -8.36
C THR A 404 20.83 18.37 -8.99
N ARG A 405 21.50 17.22 -8.81
CA ARG A 405 21.06 15.90 -9.29
C ARG A 405 20.05 15.23 -8.37
N PHE A 406 20.10 15.55 -7.08
CA PHE A 406 19.16 15.06 -6.07
C PHE A 406 18.47 16.24 -5.37
N PRO A 407 17.60 16.97 -6.08
CA PRO A 407 16.80 18.03 -5.48
C PRO A 407 15.76 17.45 -4.51
N GLN A 408 15.17 18.33 -3.70
CA GLN A 408 14.00 18.02 -2.88
C GLN A 408 12.93 17.30 -3.72
N GLY A 409 12.40 16.20 -3.19
CA GLY A 409 11.43 15.34 -3.88
C GLY A 409 12.06 14.17 -4.65
N SER A 410 13.40 14.06 -4.70
CA SER A 410 14.08 12.91 -5.29
C SER A 410 13.81 11.62 -4.50
N GLY A 411 13.61 10.52 -5.22
CA GLY A 411 13.45 9.19 -4.62
C GLY A 411 12.86 8.20 -5.62
N ILE A 412 13.37 6.98 -5.62
CA ILE A 412 12.96 5.88 -6.50
C ILE A 412 11.93 5.03 -5.77
N PHE A 413 10.79 4.79 -6.41
CA PHE A 413 9.83 3.81 -5.91
C PHE A 413 10.35 2.40 -6.18
N LEU A 414 10.43 1.57 -5.14
CA LEU A 414 10.80 0.16 -5.26
C LEU A 414 9.67 -0.70 -4.66
N PRO A 415 8.96 -1.52 -5.44
CA PRO A 415 7.93 -2.41 -4.89
C PRO A 415 8.55 -3.52 -4.03
N SER A 416 7.78 -4.05 -3.08
CA SER A 416 8.20 -5.25 -2.35
C SER A 416 8.28 -6.47 -3.28
N LYS A 417 9.23 -7.36 -3.01
CA LYS A 417 9.22 -8.77 -3.43
C LYS A 417 8.07 -9.47 -2.72
N SER A 418 6.84 -9.18 -3.11
CA SER A 418 5.67 -9.84 -2.52
C SER A 418 5.73 -11.36 -2.77
N LYS A 419 6.22 -12.11 -1.78
CA LYS A 419 5.67 -13.42 -1.47
C LYS A 419 4.39 -13.17 -0.70
N ILE A 420 3.34 -13.93 -1.00
CA ILE A 420 2.22 -14.05 -0.08
C ILE A 420 2.75 -14.77 1.17
N ASP A 421 3.26 -14.02 2.13
CA ASP A 421 3.89 -14.57 3.32
C ASP A 421 2.81 -14.92 4.36
N TYR A 422 2.86 -16.14 4.89
CA TYR A 422 2.00 -16.55 5.99
C TYR A 422 2.70 -16.21 7.30
N ASN A 423 2.36 -15.06 7.87
CA ASN A 423 2.80 -14.70 9.20
C ASN A 423 1.61 -14.28 10.08
N PRO A 424 1.00 -15.22 10.83
CA PRO A 424 -0.16 -14.95 11.69
C PRO A 424 0.15 -14.00 12.85
N LEU A 425 1.44 -13.77 13.14
CA LEU A 425 1.93 -12.84 14.14
C LEU A 425 2.11 -11.42 13.58
N SER A 426 1.97 -11.19 12.28
CA SER A 426 2.28 -9.91 11.61
C SER A 426 1.09 -9.22 10.92
N VAL A 427 -0.13 -9.71 11.15
CA VAL A 427 -1.36 -9.14 10.57
C VAL A 427 -1.67 -7.79 11.25
N SER A 428 -0.96 -6.75 10.81
CA SER A 428 -1.19 -5.35 11.18
C SER A 428 -2.46 -4.82 10.50
N GLY A 429 -3.26 -4.05 11.24
CA GLY A 429 -4.40 -3.34 10.68
C GLY A 429 -5.67 -4.19 10.46
N VAL A 430 -5.78 -5.35 11.12
CA VAL A 430 -7.01 -6.16 11.06
C VAL A 430 -7.40 -6.64 12.47
N ASP A 431 -8.67 -6.47 12.82
CA ASP A 431 -9.31 -6.94 14.04
C ASP A 431 -9.52 -8.46 13.97
N LYS A 432 -8.78 -9.18 14.82
CA LYS A 432 -8.80 -10.64 14.86
C LYS A 432 -10.14 -11.19 15.33
N ASP A 433 -10.86 -10.49 16.19
CA ASP A 433 -12.14 -10.97 16.71
C ASP A 433 -13.24 -10.80 15.66
N LYS A 434 -13.20 -9.73 14.87
CA LYS A 434 -14.06 -9.59 13.69
C LYS A 434 -13.75 -10.64 12.62
N LEU A 435 -12.46 -10.97 12.40
CA LEU A 435 -12.09 -12.06 11.47
C LEU A 435 -12.63 -13.43 11.93
N LYS A 436 -12.76 -13.69 13.24
CA LYS A 436 -13.36 -14.95 13.74
C LYS A 436 -14.85 -15.07 13.38
N LEU A 437 -15.57 -13.97 13.13
CA LEU A 437 -16.96 -14.02 12.66
C LEU A 437 -17.08 -14.68 11.28
N ILE A 438 -16.00 -14.69 10.49
CA ILE A 438 -15.94 -15.42 9.22
C ILE A 438 -16.07 -16.92 9.46
N ASP A 439 -15.45 -17.46 10.51
CA ASP A 439 -15.58 -18.89 10.85
C ASP A 439 -17.04 -19.26 11.11
N GLN A 440 -17.75 -18.41 11.85
CA GLN A 440 -19.17 -18.63 12.17
C GLN A 440 -20.03 -18.62 10.92
N LEU A 441 -19.82 -17.66 10.03
CA LEU A 441 -20.60 -17.55 8.79
C LEU A 441 -20.27 -18.68 7.80
N ALA A 442 -19.00 -19.09 7.72
CA ALA A 442 -18.60 -20.27 6.95
C ALA A 442 -19.27 -21.54 7.50
N GLN A 443 -19.30 -21.71 8.82
CA GLN A 443 -19.95 -22.84 9.47
C GLN A 443 -21.47 -22.85 9.22
N VAL A 444 -22.14 -21.68 9.25
CA VAL A 444 -23.56 -21.55 8.87
C VAL A 444 -23.81 -22.04 7.45
N ALA A 445 -22.91 -21.74 6.50
CA ALA A 445 -23.05 -22.20 5.12
C ALA A 445 -22.96 -23.74 5.01
N ILE A 446 -22.10 -24.37 5.81
CA ILE A 446 -21.98 -25.84 5.87
C ILE A 446 -23.21 -26.47 6.55
N ASP A 447 -23.58 -25.97 7.72
CA ASP A 447 -24.66 -26.55 8.54
C ASP A 447 -26.04 -26.37 7.91
N SER A 448 -26.22 -25.30 7.14
CA SER A 448 -27.47 -25.02 6.39
C SER A 448 -27.49 -25.67 5.00
N ALA A 449 -26.57 -26.61 4.71
CA ALA A 449 -26.46 -27.31 3.43
C ALA A 449 -26.42 -26.38 2.20
N MET A 450 -25.78 -25.21 2.33
CA MET A 450 -25.58 -24.28 1.20
C MET A 450 -24.43 -24.74 0.31
N THR A 451 -23.47 -25.46 0.88
CA THR A 451 -22.40 -26.16 0.17
C THR A 451 -21.87 -27.30 1.05
N PRO A 452 -21.45 -28.45 0.50
CA PRO A 452 -20.83 -29.50 1.31
C PRO A 452 -19.50 -29.06 1.93
N GLY A 453 -18.72 -28.29 1.17
CA GLY A 453 -17.40 -27.84 1.55
C GLY A 453 -17.02 -26.50 0.93
N LEU A 454 -16.05 -25.81 1.54
CA LEU A 454 -15.51 -24.56 1.02
C LEU A 454 -14.07 -24.31 1.48
N GLN A 455 -13.36 -23.47 0.73
CA GLN A 455 -12.05 -22.90 1.07
C GLN A 455 -12.13 -21.37 1.06
N LEU A 456 -11.44 -20.76 2.02
CA LEU A 456 -11.33 -19.32 2.19
C LEU A 456 -9.87 -18.91 2.26
N PHE A 457 -9.49 -17.93 1.45
CA PHE A 457 -8.18 -17.30 1.48
C PHE A 457 -8.34 -15.79 1.43
N ILE A 458 -7.68 -15.09 2.37
CA ILE A 458 -7.68 -13.63 2.43
C ILE A 458 -6.24 -13.18 2.65
N SER A 459 -5.75 -12.30 1.79
CA SER A 459 -4.49 -11.59 1.99
C SER A 459 -4.71 -10.09 2.00
N ARG A 460 -3.87 -9.37 2.75
CA ARG A 460 -3.83 -7.91 2.76
C ARG A 460 -2.39 -7.44 2.87
N LYS A 461 -2.02 -6.40 2.12
CA LYS A 461 -0.66 -5.84 2.09
C LYS A 461 0.40 -6.91 1.78
N GLY A 462 0.11 -7.76 0.80
CA GLY A 462 0.96 -8.91 0.43
C GLY A 462 1.08 -10.02 1.49
N LYS A 463 0.31 -10.00 2.59
CA LYS A 463 0.38 -10.99 3.67
C LYS A 463 -0.89 -11.81 3.78
N THR A 464 -0.77 -13.10 4.06
CA THR A 464 -1.95 -13.95 4.36
C THR A 464 -2.51 -13.57 5.73
N ILE A 465 -3.78 -13.18 5.78
CA ILE A 465 -4.48 -12.82 7.03
C ILE A 465 -5.51 -13.86 7.44
N TYR A 466 -5.97 -14.69 6.51
CA TYR A 466 -6.92 -15.78 6.77
C TYR A 466 -6.75 -16.89 5.73
N LYS A 467 -6.68 -18.14 6.17
CA LYS A 467 -6.57 -19.33 5.30
C LYS A 467 -7.19 -20.54 6.00
N LYS A 468 -8.41 -20.93 5.61
CA LYS A 468 -9.13 -22.06 6.22
C LYS A 468 -10.01 -22.80 5.23
N SER A 469 -10.23 -24.07 5.52
CA SER A 469 -11.17 -24.95 4.83
C SER A 469 -12.27 -25.40 5.79
N PHE A 470 -13.47 -25.59 5.28
CA PHE A 470 -14.65 -26.01 6.04
C PHE A 470 -15.39 -27.12 5.32
N GLY A 471 -16.09 -27.95 6.09
CA GLY A 471 -16.96 -29.00 5.57
C GLY A 471 -16.22 -30.18 4.94
N TYR A 472 -16.88 -30.80 3.97
CA TYR A 472 -16.51 -32.08 3.37
C TYR A 472 -16.68 -32.03 1.85
N HIS A 473 -16.09 -32.98 1.14
CA HIS A 473 -16.27 -33.11 -0.31
C HIS A 473 -17.75 -33.28 -0.69
N THR A 474 -18.51 -34.02 0.10
CA THR A 474 -19.92 -34.35 -0.13
C THR A 474 -20.70 -34.32 1.18
N TYR A 475 -22.04 -34.31 1.12
CA TYR A 475 -22.90 -34.36 2.31
C TYR A 475 -22.83 -35.68 3.09
N GLU A 476 -22.20 -36.73 2.53
CA GLU A 476 -21.92 -37.98 3.24
C GLU A 476 -20.80 -37.85 4.28
N LYS A 477 -20.07 -36.72 4.28
CA LYS A 477 -19.03 -36.38 5.26
C LYS A 477 -17.87 -37.40 5.36
N LYS A 478 -17.52 -38.04 4.24
CA LYS A 478 -16.42 -39.02 4.16
C LYS A 478 -15.02 -38.40 4.13
N ILE A 479 -14.83 -37.34 3.33
CA ILE A 479 -13.53 -36.67 3.13
C ILE A 479 -13.66 -35.21 3.55
N LYS A 480 -12.94 -34.79 4.59
CA LYS A 480 -12.89 -33.38 5.02
C LYS A 480 -12.17 -32.54 3.97
N VAL A 481 -12.61 -31.30 3.75
CA VAL A 481 -11.88 -30.37 2.87
C VAL A 481 -10.57 -29.94 3.53
N ALA A 482 -9.46 -30.07 2.81
CA ALA A 482 -8.16 -29.51 3.19
C ALA A 482 -7.78 -28.37 2.25
N ASN A 483 -6.89 -27.48 2.69
CA ASN A 483 -6.48 -26.27 1.94
C ASN A 483 -5.81 -26.58 0.58
N HIS A 484 -5.28 -27.78 0.40
CA HIS A 484 -4.63 -28.18 -0.84
C HIS A 484 -5.58 -28.89 -1.82
N HIS A 485 -6.80 -29.23 -1.41
CA HIS A 485 -7.80 -29.82 -2.30
C HIS A 485 -8.19 -28.83 -3.40
N VAL A 486 -8.51 -29.35 -4.58
CA VAL A 486 -8.84 -28.53 -5.75
C VAL A 486 -10.34 -28.55 -6.03
N TYR A 487 -10.86 -27.40 -6.43
CA TYR A 487 -12.24 -27.16 -6.82
C TYR A 487 -12.31 -26.84 -8.31
N ASP A 488 -13.43 -27.21 -8.93
CA ASP A 488 -13.80 -26.70 -10.26
C ASP A 488 -14.08 -25.19 -10.19
N LEU A 489 -13.39 -24.42 -11.03
CA LEU A 489 -13.41 -22.96 -11.04
C LEU A 489 -14.30 -22.37 -12.14
N ALA A 490 -15.38 -23.04 -12.54
CA ALA A 490 -16.30 -22.59 -13.58
C ALA A 490 -16.54 -21.06 -13.57
N SER A 491 -16.27 -20.40 -14.70
CA SER A 491 -16.25 -18.95 -14.92
C SER A 491 -15.09 -18.14 -14.31
N LEU A 492 -14.46 -18.56 -13.21
CA LEU A 492 -13.17 -17.96 -12.82
C LEU A 492 -12.06 -18.29 -13.84
N THR A 493 -12.17 -19.41 -14.56
CA THR A 493 -11.24 -19.78 -15.65
C THR A 493 -10.97 -18.63 -16.63
N LYS A 494 -11.97 -17.79 -16.91
CA LYS A 494 -11.82 -16.61 -17.78
C LYS A 494 -10.67 -15.72 -17.33
N ILE A 495 -10.69 -15.31 -16.07
CA ILE A 495 -9.71 -14.38 -15.50
C ILE A 495 -8.43 -15.09 -15.05
N LEU A 496 -8.44 -16.42 -14.92
CA LEU A 496 -7.27 -17.18 -14.46
C LEU A 496 -6.48 -17.84 -15.60
N ALA A 497 -7.07 -18.00 -16.79
CA ALA A 497 -6.45 -18.67 -17.94
C ALA A 497 -6.44 -17.79 -19.19
N THR A 498 -7.61 -17.42 -19.72
CA THR A 498 -7.72 -16.76 -21.03
C THR A 498 -7.35 -15.28 -20.99
N LEU A 499 -7.85 -14.53 -20.00
CA LEU A 499 -7.63 -13.09 -19.89
C LEU A 499 -6.15 -12.69 -19.76
N PRO A 500 -5.31 -13.34 -18.92
CA PRO A 500 -3.90 -12.95 -18.84
C PRO A 500 -3.13 -13.24 -20.14
N LEU A 501 -3.53 -14.25 -20.93
CA LEU A 501 -2.98 -14.47 -22.26
C LEU A 501 -3.39 -13.34 -23.23
N LEU A 502 -4.64 -12.88 -23.19
CA LEU A 502 -5.07 -11.73 -24.00
C LEU A 502 -4.38 -10.43 -23.60
N MET A 503 -4.04 -10.23 -22.32
CA MET A 503 -3.21 -9.10 -21.89
C MET A 503 -1.80 -9.17 -22.47
N GLN A 504 -1.19 -10.36 -22.54
CA GLN A 504 0.11 -10.54 -23.20
C GLN A 504 0.04 -10.23 -24.69
N GLU A 505 -1.02 -10.67 -25.37
CA GLU A 505 -1.28 -10.32 -26.77
C GLU A 505 -1.41 -8.81 -27.00
N PHE A 506 -2.10 -8.13 -26.08
CA PHE A 506 -2.23 -6.68 -26.13
C PHE A 506 -0.88 -5.97 -25.93
N ASP A 507 -0.06 -6.44 -24.98
CA ASP A 507 1.31 -5.93 -24.76
C ASP A 507 2.23 -6.13 -25.96
N ASP A 508 2.13 -7.31 -26.59
CA ASP A 508 2.88 -7.66 -27.81
C ASP A 508 2.36 -6.92 -29.05
N LYS A 509 1.32 -6.07 -28.89
CA LYS A 509 0.66 -5.29 -29.94
C LYS A 509 0.06 -6.15 -31.05
N SER A 510 -0.21 -7.42 -30.78
CA SER A 510 -0.86 -8.33 -31.74
C SER A 510 -2.36 -8.09 -31.81
N ILE A 511 -2.95 -7.54 -30.76
CA ILE A 511 -4.35 -7.11 -30.69
C ILE A 511 -4.46 -5.72 -30.05
N LYS A 512 -5.57 -5.04 -30.32
CA LYS A 512 -5.98 -3.81 -29.64
C LYS A 512 -7.38 -4.02 -29.05
N LEU A 513 -7.79 -3.18 -28.11
CA LEU A 513 -9.17 -3.23 -27.58
C LEU A 513 -10.21 -2.98 -28.68
N GLU A 514 -9.85 -2.22 -29.70
CA GLU A 514 -10.67 -1.91 -30.89
C GLU A 514 -10.58 -2.98 -31.99
N SER A 515 -9.68 -3.97 -31.87
CA SER A 515 -9.57 -5.04 -32.85
C SER A 515 -10.90 -5.77 -33.01
N LYS A 516 -11.27 -6.05 -34.26
CA LYS A 516 -12.52 -6.73 -34.61
C LYS A 516 -12.36 -8.24 -34.49
N MET A 517 -13.44 -8.96 -34.16
CA MET A 517 -13.39 -10.42 -34.05
C MET A 517 -12.98 -11.11 -35.36
N ALA A 518 -13.33 -10.55 -36.54
CA ALA A 518 -12.88 -11.09 -37.83
C ALA A 518 -11.39 -10.89 -38.10
N GLU A 519 -10.72 -9.91 -37.46
CA GLU A 519 -9.26 -9.74 -37.56
C GLU A 519 -8.53 -10.86 -36.79
N LEU A 520 -9.14 -11.35 -35.70
CA LEU A 520 -8.59 -12.44 -34.89
C LEU A 520 -8.91 -13.80 -35.50
N LEU A 521 -10.12 -13.96 -36.03
CA LEU A 521 -10.62 -15.21 -36.58
C LEU A 521 -11.23 -14.96 -37.97
N PRO A 522 -10.47 -15.22 -39.06
CA PRO A 522 -10.95 -15.02 -40.43
C PRO A 522 -12.26 -15.76 -40.75
N LYS A 523 -12.55 -16.88 -40.06
CA LYS A 523 -13.83 -17.61 -40.21
C LYS A 523 -15.08 -16.81 -39.84
N LEU A 524 -14.91 -15.65 -39.20
CA LEU A 524 -16.00 -14.73 -38.86
C LEU A 524 -16.24 -13.66 -39.93
N GLU A 525 -15.42 -13.61 -40.98
CA GLU A 525 -15.62 -12.73 -42.14
C GLU A 525 -16.97 -13.05 -42.80
N ASN A 526 -17.82 -12.03 -42.97
CA ASN A 526 -19.21 -12.15 -43.44
C ASN A 526 -20.25 -12.69 -42.43
N THR A 527 -19.91 -12.79 -41.15
CA THR A 527 -20.87 -13.16 -40.09
C THR A 527 -21.36 -11.92 -39.34
N ASN A 528 -22.48 -12.03 -38.61
CA ASN A 528 -22.95 -10.96 -37.72
C ASN A 528 -22.01 -10.69 -36.52
N LYS A 529 -20.94 -11.48 -36.33
CA LYS A 529 -19.90 -11.23 -35.31
C LYS A 529 -18.69 -10.47 -35.85
N SER A 530 -18.58 -10.29 -37.16
CA SER A 530 -17.38 -9.76 -37.82
C SER A 530 -16.88 -8.45 -37.21
N ASN A 531 -17.78 -7.49 -36.99
CA ASN A 531 -17.45 -6.13 -36.53
C ASN A 531 -17.46 -5.95 -35.00
N LEU A 532 -17.69 -7.01 -34.22
CA LEU A 532 -17.63 -6.90 -32.76
C LEU A 532 -16.19 -6.64 -32.32
N THR A 533 -15.97 -5.69 -31.43
CA THR A 533 -14.62 -5.37 -30.91
C THR A 533 -14.30 -6.18 -29.65
N ILE A 534 -13.01 -6.43 -29.39
CA ILE A 534 -12.53 -7.07 -28.14
C ILE A 534 -13.08 -6.37 -26.90
N LYS A 535 -13.01 -5.02 -26.86
CA LYS A 535 -13.54 -4.19 -25.78
C LYS A 535 -15.01 -4.49 -25.51
N ALA A 536 -15.85 -4.44 -26.54
CA ALA A 536 -17.28 -4.67 -26.41
C ALA A 536 -17.61 -6.10 -25.92
N VAL A 537 -16.94 -7.12 -26.47
CA VAL A 537 -17.26 -8.52 -26.12
C VAL A 537 -16.78 -8.91 -24.72
N LEU A 538 -15.59 -8.45 -24.30
CA LEU A 538 -15.05 -8.70 -22.96
C LEU A 538 -15.72 -7.86 -21.87
N SER A 539 -16.34 -6.71 -22.23
CA SER A 539 -17.20 -5.94 -21.34
C SER A 539 -18.67 -6.38 -21.35
N HIS A 540 -19.02 -7.47 -22.03
CA HIS A 540 -20.42 -7.95 -22.15
C HIS A 540 -21.40 -6.89 -22.68
N TYR A 541 -20.95 -6.07 -23.63
CA TYR A 541 -21.69 -4.98 -24.25
C TYR A 541 -21.63 -5.08 -25.78
N ALA A 542 -21.88 -6.29 -26.30
CA ALA A 542 -21.71 -6.63 -27.71
C ALA A 542 -22.91 -7.35 -28.35
N LYS A 543 -24.07 -7.38 -27.66
CA LYS A 543 -25.27 -8.10 -28.11
C LYS A 543 -25.08 -9.60 -28.33
N LEU A 544 -24.02 -10.22 -27.82
CA LEU A 544 -23.79 -11.64 -28.01
C LEU A 544 -24.92 -12.47 -27.36
N THR A 545 -25.30 -13.58 -28.01
CA THR A 545 -26.18 -14.58 -27.41
C THR A 545 -25.59 -15.01 -26.06
N PRO A 546 -26.36 -14.97 -24.95
CA PRO A 546 -25.82 -15.22 -23.61
C PRO A 546 -25.23 -16.61 -23.42
N TRP A 547 -25.93 -17.63 -23.88
CA TRP A 547 -25.56 -19.03 -23.69
C TRP A 547 -26.19 -19.91 -24.76
N ILE A 548 -25.44 -20.93 -25.19
CA ILE A 548 -25.90 -21.97 -26.11
C ILE A 548 -25.77 -23.32 -25.39
N PRO A 549 -26.88 -24.07 -25.18
CA PRO A 549 -26.83 -25.36 -24.51
C PRO A 549 -26.41 -26.48 -25.47
N PHE A 550 -25.17 -26.44 -25.98
CA PHE A 550 -24.65 -27.35 -27.01
C PHE A 550 -24.95 -28.83 -26.71
N TYR A 551 -24.80 -29.22 -25.44
CA TYR A 551 -25.02 -30.59 -25.01
C TYR A 551 -26.42 -31.11 -25.32
N LYS A 552 -27.46 -30.27 -25.32
CA LYS A 552 -28.85 -30.69 -25.62
C LYS A 552 -28.99 -31.25 -27.03
N ALA A 553 -28.24 -30.75 -28.01
CA ALA A 553 -28.25 -31.29 -29.37
C ALA A 553 -27.73 -32.75 -29.41
N THR A 554 -26.90 -33.12 -28.43
CA THR A 554 -26.27 -34.43 -28.31
C THR A 554 -27.09 -35.46 -27.52
N LEU A 555 -28.23 -35.06 -26.93
CA LEU A 555 -29.09 -35.92 -26.12
C LEU A 555 -30.32 -36.42 -26.90
N ASP A 556 -30.86 -37.56 -26.50
CA ASP A 556 -32.17 -38.04 -26.93
C ASP A 556 -33.32 -37.39 -26.13
N GLU A 557 -34.55 -37.78 -26.45
CA GLU A 557 -35.77 -37.27 -25.79
C GLU A 557 -35.84 -37.56 -24.28
N ASN A 558 -35.08 -38.56 -23.80
CA ASN A 558 -35.00 -38.94 -22.40
C ASN A 558 -33.76 -38.34 -21.69
N SER A 559 -33.10 -37.36 -22.30
CA SER A 559 -31.87 -36.73 -21.80
C SER A 559 -30.68 -37.68 -21.63
N TYR A 560 -30.59 -38.73 -22.47
CA TYR A 560 -29.42 -39.61 -22.51
C TYR A 560 -28.50 -39.29 -23.71
N PRO A 561 -27.17 -39.44 -23.55
CA PRO A 561 -26.20 -39.23 -24.63
C PRO A 561 -26.48 -40.12 -25.86
N LYS A 562 -26.79 -39.51 -27.01
CA LYS A 562 -27.06 -40.22 -28.27
C LYS A 562 -25.81 -41.00 -28.72
N ARG A 563 -26.00 -42.27 -29.11
CA ARG A 563 -24.96 -43.12 -29.72
C ARG A 563 -24.32 -42.51 -30.98
N LYS A 564 -24.97 -41.58 -31.68
CA LYS A 564 -24.37 -40.85 -32.82
C LYS A 564 -23.19 -39.99 -32.36
N TYR A 565 -23.29 -39.37 -31.18
CA TYR A 565 -22.31 -38.41 -30.65
C TYR A 565 -21.35 -39.03 -29.62
N PHE A 566 -21.75 -40.10 -28.92
CA PHE A 566 -20.93 -40.67 -27.85
C PHE A 566 -20.64 -42.18 -27.96
N ARG A 567 -19.52 -42.58 -27.35
CA ARG A 567 -19.13 -43.97 -27.06
C ARG A 567 -18.61 -44.07 -25.63
N SER A 568 -18.71 -45.26 -25.03
CA SER A 568 -18.23 -45.48 -23.66
C SER A 568 -16.72 -45.71 -23.55
N TYR A 569 -16.04 -45.81 -24.68
CA TYR A 569 -14.60 -46.01 -24.80
C TYR A 569 -14.07 -45.28 -26.04
N ILE A 570 -12.77 -45.02 -26.07
CA ILE A 570 -12.09 -44.38 -27.20
C ILE A 570 -12.23 -45.28 -28.44
N LYS A 571 -12.82 -44.76 -29.52
CA LYS A 571 -13.00 -45.50 -30.78
C LYS A 571 -13.00 -44.56 -31.99
N ASN A 572 -12.10 -44.75 -32.95
CA ASN A 572 -12.01 -43.95 -34.17
C ASN A 572 -12.06 -42.43 -33.88
N LYS A 573 -13.13 -41.74 -34.29
CA LYS A 573 -13.39 -40.31 -34.07
C LYS A 573 -13.97 -39.96 -32.69
N TYR A 574 -14.32 -40.94 -31.86
CA TYR A 574 -14.81 -40.74 -30.50
C TYR A 574 -13.62 -40.73 -29.55
N ARG A 575 -13.04 -39.55 -29.30
CA ARG A 575 -11.79 -39.39 -28.54
C ARG A 575 -11.82 -38.30 -27.48
N ILE A 576 -12.82 -37.42 -27.47
CA ILE A 576 -12.87 -36.28 -26.57
C ILE A 576 -13.53 -36.72 -25.25
N PRO A 577 -12.79 -36.79 -24.12
CA PRO A 577 -13.37 -37.21 -22.84
C PRO A 577 -14.30 -36.13 -22.28
N VAL A 578 -15.55 -36.50 -21.98
CA VAL A 578 -16.57 -35.59 -21.45
C VAL A 578 -16.95 -35.94 -20.00
N ALA A 579 -16.93 -37.24 -19.67
CA ALA A 579 -17.06 -37.79 -18.33
C ALA A 579 -16.37 -39.16 -18.28
N ASN A 580 -16.38 -39.79 -17.11
CA ASN A 580 -15.87 -41.15 -16.97
C ASN A 580 -16.62 -42.10 -17.92
N ASN A 581 -15.89 -42.86 -18.73
CA ASN A 581 -16.45 -43.75 -19.76
C ASN A 581 -17.45 -43.05 -20.71
N LEU A 582 -17.21 -41.79 -21.07
CA LEU A 582 -18.05 -41.07 -22.05
C LEU A 582 -17.18 -40.18 -22.96
N TYR A 583 -17.09 -40.58 -24.23
CA TYR A 583 -16.24 -39.95 -25.24
C TYR A 583 -17.05 -39.39 -26.40
N LEU A 584 -16.90 -38.09 -26.65
CA LEU A 584 -17.55 -37.36 -27.73
C LEU A 584 -16.82 -37.58 -29.08
N LYS A 585 -17.63 -37.61 -30.14
CA LYS A 585 -17.21 -37.59 -31.55
C LYS A 585 -16.55 -36.24 -31.90
N SER A 586 -15.31 -36.26 -32.35
CA SER A 586 -14.50 -35.07 -32.61
C SER A 586 -15.11 -34.07 -33.61
N THR A 587 -15.86 -34.56 -34.61
CA THR A 587 -16.52 -33.68 -35.60
C THR A 587 -17.62 -32.81 -34.99
N PHE A 588 -18.06 -33.08 -33.76
CA PHE A 588 -19.06 -32.22 -33.11
C PHE A 588 -18.49 -30.84 -32.73
N LEU A 589 -17.16 -30.69 -32.68
CA LEU A 589 -16.53 -29.39 -32.46
C LEU A 589 -16.84 -28.41 -33.60
N GLU A 590 -16.90 -28.90 -34.85
CA GLU A 590 -17.33 -28.10 -36.01
C GLU A 590 -18.81 -27.69 -35.88
N GLU A 591 -19.69 -28.61 -35.45
CA GLU A 591 -21.11 -28.30 -35.18
C GLU A 591 -21.25 -27.22 -34.08
N MET A 592 -20.38 -27.25 -33.05
CA MET A 592 -20.37 -26.21 -32.00
C MET A 592 -19.91 -24.85 -32.54
N ASP A 593 -18.88 -24.82 -33.38
CA ASP A 593 -18.40 -23.60 -34.01
C ASP A 593 -19.48 -22.97 -34.91
N GLU A 594 -20.17 -23.78 -35.72
CA GLU A 594 -21.31 -23.34 -36.55
C GLU A 594 -22.43 -22.73 -35.68
N MET A 595 -22.81 -23.41 -34.59
CA MET A 595 -23.82 -22.88 -33.65
C MET A 595 -23.42 -21.53 -33.05
N ILE A 596 -22.13 -21.28 -32.79
CA ILE A 596 -21.64 -19.99 -32.31
C ILE A 596 -21.72 -18.94 -33.42
N ILE A 597 -21.23 -19.27 -34.62
CA ILE A 597 -21.18 -18.38 -35.79
C ILE A 597 -22.59 -17.94 -36.21
N ASP A 598 -23.53 -18.88 -36.27
CA ASP A 598 -24.89 -18.65 -36.75
C ASP A 598 -25.82 -18.06 -35.68
N SER A 599 -25.39 -18.06 -34.40
CA SER A 599 -26.20 -17.52 -33.32
C SER A 599 -26.62 -16.06 -33.60
N PRO A 600 -27.85 -15.65 -33.27
CA PRO A 600 -28.26 -14.26 -33.44
C PRO A 600 -27.50 -13.33 -32.47
N LEU A 601 -27.43 -12.06 -32.83
CA LEU A 601 -27.19 -11.00 -31.84
C LEU A 601 -28.52 -10.60 -31.21
N LEU A 602 -28.48 -10.15 -29.96
CA LEU A 602 -29.62 -9.55 -29.27
C LEU A 602 -30.09 -8.29 -30.00
N ASP A 603 -31.39 -8.04 -29.99
CA ASP A 603 -31.99 -6.90 -30.70
C ASP A 603 -31.48 -5.55 -30.18
N SER A 604 -31.30 -5.44 -28.86
CA SER A 604 -30.92 -4.21 -28.16
C SER A 604 -29.52 -4.28 -27.55
N LEU A 605 -28.83 -3.13 -27.51
CA LEU A 605 -27.51 -3.01 -26.90
C LEU A 605 -27.67 -2.66 -25.41
N TYR A 606 -27.32 -3.61 -24.54
CA TYR A 606 -27.29 -3.43 -23.10
C TYR A 606 -26.33 -4.44 -22.48
N TYR A 607 -26.00 -4.27 -21.20
CA TYR A 607 -25.19 -5.23 -20.47
C TYR A 607 -25.90 -6.59 -20.41
N LYS A 608 -25.30 -7.60 -21.05
CA LYS A 608 -25.76 -8.98 -20.98
C LYS A 608 -24.57 -9.93 -21.00
N TYR A 609 -24.40 -10.67 -19.90
CA TYR A 609 -23.36 -11.68 -19.77
C TYR A 609 -23.44 -12.73 -20.89
N SER A 610 -22.29 -13.05 -21.49
CA SER A 610 -22.16 -14.07 -22.54
C SER A 610 -20.80 -14.76 -22.47
N ASP A 611 -20.82 -16.09 -22.55
CA ASP A 611 -19.61 -16.91 -22.57
C ASP A 611 -19.02 -17.09 -23.98
N LEU A 612 -19.77 -16.79 -25.03
CA LEU A 612 -19.41 -17.15 -26.41
C LEU A 612 -18.10 -16.50 -26.87
N SER A 613 -17.78 -15.31 -26.37
CA SER A 613 -16.51 -14.65 -26.69
C SER A 613 -15.29 -15.47 -26.24
N PHE A 614 -15.38 -16.20 -25.13
CA PHE A 614 -14.28 -17.01 -24.61
C PHE A 614 -14.05 -18.31 -25.38
N TYR A 615 -15.07 -18.82 -26.10
CA TYR A 615 -14.86 -19.88 -27.09
C TYR A 615 -14.02 -19.38 -28.26
N LEU A 616 -14.36 -18.18 -28.78
CA LEU A 616 -13.64 -17.54 -29.87
C LEU A 616 -12.20 -17.15 -29.46
N PHE A 617 -12.00 -16.62 -28.25
CA PHE A 617 -10.65 -16.31 -27.77
C PHE A 617 -9.79 -17.54 -27.55
N LYS A 618 -10.37 -18.66 -27.09
CA LYS A 618 -9.66 -19.94 -27.05
C LYS A 618 -9.20 -20.34 -28.46
N ASP A 619 -10.10 -20.31 -29.44
CA ASP A 619 -9.80 -20.66 -30.82
C ASP A 619 -8.69 -19.77 -31.41
N TYR A 620 -8.78 -18.44 -31.21
CA TYR A 620 -7.74 -17.50 -31.61
C TYR A 620 -6.37 -17.86 -31.01
N LEU A 621 -6.31 -18.06 -29.69
CA LEU A 621 -5.05 -18.37 -28.99
C LEU A 621 -4.47 -19.72 -29.45
N GLU A 622 -5.29 -20.75 -29.59
CA GLU A 622 -4.81 -22.08 -30.00
C GLU A 622 -4.34 -22.10 -31.46
N ASN A 623 -5.05 -21.41 -32.36
CA ASN A 623 -4.63 -21.28 -33.77
C ASN A 623 -3.34 -20.48 -33.90
N LYS A 624 -3.19 -19.39 -33.13
CA LYS A 624 -1.98 -18.58 -33.16
C LYS A 624 -0.75 -19.32 -32.66
N TYR A 625 -0.89 -20.07 -31.56
CA TYR A 625 0.25 -20.71 -30.88
C TYR A 625 0.47 -22.18 -31.28
N GLY A 626 -0.47 -22.81 -31.99
CA GLY A 626 -0.42 -24.23 -32.33
C GLY A 626 -0.41 -25.16 -31.10
N LYS A 627 -0.89 -24.66 -29.95
CA LYS A 627 -0.92 -25.36 -28.66
C LYS A 627 -2.30 -25.18 -28.03
N SER A 628 -2.79 -26.22 -27.35
CA SER A 628 -4.05 -26.13 -26.62
C SER A 628 -3.94 -25.18 -25.41
N LEU A 629 -5.06 -24.59 -25.00
CA LEU A 629 -5.11 -23.58 -23.95
C LEU A 629 -4.57 -24.09 -22.59
N ASP A 630 -4.73 -25.37 -22.28
CA ASP A 630 -4.18 -26.00 -21.08
C ASP A 630 -2.65 -26.01 -21.07
N ILE A 631 -2.02 -26.33 -22.21
CA ILE A 631 -0.57 -26.26 -22.37
C ILE A 631 -0.11 -24.80 -22.36
N LEU A 632 -0.79 -23.93 -23.12
CA LEU A 632 -0.40 -22.53 -23.26
C LEU A 632 -0.45 -21.78 -21.92
N SER A 633 -1.52 -21.95 -21.15
CA SER A 633 -1.67 -21.32 -19.84
C SER A 633 -0.68 -21.87 -18.81
N ASN A 634 -0.32 -23.17 -18.89
CA ASN A 634 0.73 -23.72 -18.06
C ASN A 634 2.10 -23.10 -18.35
N ASP A 635 2.54 -23.17 -19.62
CA ASP A 635 3.88 -22.73 -20.05
C ASP A 635 4.09 -21.22 -19.82
N LYS A 636 3.07 -20.40 -20.13
CA LYS A 636 3.18 -18.94 -20.07
C LYS A 636 2.96 -18.38 -18.67
N PHE A 637 2.23 -19.09 -17.81
CA PHE A 637 1.67 -18.51 -16.59
C PHE A 637 1.81 -19.40 -15.37
N TYR A 638 1.22 -20.61 -15.34
CA TYR A 638 1.14 -21.40 -14.11
C TYR A 638 2.50 -21.92 -13.64
N GLU A 639 3.29 -22.51 -14.53
CA GLU A 639 4.63 -23.01 -14.19
C GLU A 639 5.57 -21.86 -13.78
N PRO A 640 5.65 -20.73 -14.54
CA PRO A 640 6.45 -19.58 -14.11
C PRO A 640 6.01 -18.94 -12.77
N LEU A 641 4.72 -19.00 -12.43
CA LEU A 641 4.20 -18.57 -11.12
C LEU A 641 4.39 -19.62 -10.03
N GLY A 642 4.93 -20.80 -10.35
CA GLY A 642 5.13 -21.90 -9.43
C GLY A 642 3.83 -22.47 -8.88
N LEU A 643 2.76 -22.47 -9.68
CA LEU A 643 1.47 -23.06 -9.34
C LEU A 643 1.50 -24.56 -9.67
N LYS A 644 1.20 -25.40 -8.69
CA LYS A 644 1.29 -26.87 -8.84
C LYS A 644 -0.07 -27.54 -8.88
N ARG A 645 -1.12 -26.83 -8.47
CA ARG A 645 -2.49 -27.35 -8.33
C ARG A 645 -3.50 -26.59 -9.17
N THR A 646 -3.05 -25.58 -9.92
CA THR A 646 -3.82 -24.85 -10.91
C THR A 646 -3.62 -25.47 -12.27
N LEU A 647 -4.61 -26.22 -12.74
CA LEU A 647 -4.52 -26.95 -14.00
C LEU A 647 -5.88 -27.28 -14.58
N PHE A 648 -5.91 -27.52 -15.89
CA PHE A 648 -7.02 -28.22 -16.53
C PHE A 648 -6.83 -29.73 -16.36
N LYS A 649 -7.92 -30.50 -16.47
CA LYS A 649 -7.91 -31.99 -16.44
C LYS A 649 -7.10 -32.55 -15.25
N PRO A 650 -7.56 -32.35 -14.01
CA PRO A 650 -6.77 -32.70 -12.81
C PRO A 650 -6.54 -34.20 -12.63
N LEU A 651 -7.33 -35.07 -13.27
CA LEU A 651 -7.18 -36.52 -13.18
C LEU A 651 -5.83 -36.99 -13.73
N GLY A 652 -5.16 -37.89 -12.99
CA GLY A 652 -3.82 -38.38 -13.33
C GLY A 652 -2.67 -37.49 -12.84
N VAL A 653 -2.96 -36.27 -12.37
CA VAL A 653 -1.97 -35.35 -11.78
C VAL A 653 -2.28 -35.10 -10.31
N ILE A 654 -3.53 -34.80 -9.97
CA ILE A 654 -3.99 -34.61 -8.60
C ILE A 654 -4.62 -35.92 -8.11
N PRO A 655 -4.29 -36.39 -6.88
CA PRO A 655 -4.95 -37.55 -6.30
C PRO A 655 -6.47 -37.38 -6.23
N GLU A 656 -7.24 -38.40 -6.61
CA GLU A 656 -8.70 -38.30 -6.67
C GLU A 656 -9.34 -37.90 -5.34
N ASN A 657 -8.79 -38.34 -4.20
CA ASN A 657 -9.26 -37.95 -2.87
C ASN A 657 -8.99 -36.48 -2.51
N GLU A 658 -8.22 -35.75 -3.34
CA GLU A 658 -7.95 -34.32 -3.20
C GLU A 658 -8.75 -33.46 -4.20
N ILE A 659 -9.54 -34.09 -5.09
CA ILE A 659 -10.41 -33.40 -6.06
C ILE A 659 -11.83 -33.36 -5.50
N VAL A 660 -12.36 -32.15 -5.28
CA VAL A 660 -13.72 -31.96 -4.76
C VAL A 660 -14.74 -32.12 -5.90
N PRO A 661 -15.77 -32.99 -5.77
CA PRO A 661 -16.77 -33.18 -6.81
C PRO A 661 -17.68 -31.94 -6.94
N SER A 662 -18.06 -31.60 -8.16
CA SER A 662 -18.84 -30.39 -8.46
C SER A 662 -20.34 -30.65 -8.53
N GLU A 663 -20.80 -31.78 -9.07
CA GLU A 663 -22.21 -32.14 -9.21
C GLU A 663 -22.35 -33.67 -9.41
N TYR A 664 -23.50 -34.25 -9.07
CA TYR A 664 -23.93 -35.51 -9.67
C TYR A 664 -24.84 -35.18 -10.88
N ASP A 665 -24.26 -35.16 -12.09
CA ASP A 665 -24.97 -34.72 -13.29
C ASP A 665 -26.00 -35.77 -13.72
N ARG A 666 -27.30 -35.44 -13.62
CA ARG A 666 -28.43 -36.32 -13.95
C ARG A 666 -29.14 -35.97 -15.26
N TYR A 667 -28.70 -34.94 -15.96
CA TYR A 667 -29.38 -34.40 -17.14
C TYR A 667 -28.53 -34.50 -18.41
N PHE A 668 -27.25 -34.83 -18.29
CA PHE A 668 -26.35 -35.01 -19.42
C PHE A 668 -25.46 -36.23 -19.24
N ARG A 669 -24.50 -36.19 -18.29
CA ARG A 669 -23.45 -37.22 -18.19
C ARG A 669 -23.86 -38.44 -17.37
N HIS A 670 -24.91 -38.33 -16.54
CA HIS A 670 -25.41 -39.42 -15.67
C HIS A 670 -24.30 -40.00 -14.78
N SER A 671 -23.44 -39.13 -14.24
CA SER A 671 -22.26 -39.52 -13.46
C SER A 671 -21.87 -38.44 -12.44
N GLU A 672 -21.17 -38.84 -11.38
CA GLU A 672 -20.53 -37.88 -10.48
C GLU A 672 -19.38 -37.15 -11.19
N LEU A 673 -19.44 -35.82 -11.17
CA LEU A 673 -18.42 -34.96 -11.76
C LEU A 673 -17.30 -34.72 -10.76
N LYS A 674 -16.36 -35.67 -10.73
CA LYS A 674 -15.14 -35.61 -9.94
C LYS A 674 -13.92 -35.59 -10.86
N GLY A 675 -13.27 -34.44 -10.95
CA GLY A 675 -12.14 -34.22 -11.87
C GLY A 675 -12.55 -34.00 -13.33
N TYR A 676 -13.85 -33.97 -13.62
CA TYR A 676 -14.43 -33.51 -14.88
C TYR A 676 -15.06 -32.14 -14.67
N VAL A 677 -14.90 -31.24 -15.64
CA VAL A 677 -15.46 -29.89 -15.56
C VAL A 677 -16.99 -29.93 -15.47
N HIS A 678 -17.57 -29.11 -14.60
CA HIS A 678 -18.99 -28.95 -14.39
C HIS A 678 -19.69 -28.41 -15.65
N ASP A 679 -19.14 -27.33 -16.22
CA ASP A 679 -19.69 -26.67 -17.40
C ASP A 679 -19.81 -27.64 -18.59
N MET A 680 -21.03 -27.79 -19.10
CA MET A 680 -21.34 -28.77 -20.15
C MET A 680 -20.64 -28.43 -21.47
N GLY A 681 -20.47 -27.14 -21.76
CA GLY A 681 -19.82 -26.69 -22.99
C GLY A 681 -18.31 -26.93 -22.96
N ALA A 682 -17.64 -26.61 -21.86
CA ALA A 682 -16.23 -26.94 -21.66
C ALA A 682 -15.99 -28.46 -21.60
N ALA A 683 -16.94 -29.24 -21.07
CA ALA A 683 -16.87 -30.70 -21.10
C ALA A 683 -16.85 -31.23 -22.54
N LEU A 684 -17.67 -30.67 -23.43
CA LEU A 684 -17.67 -31.02 -24.87
C LEU A 684 -16.37 -30.59 -25.59
N LEU A 685 -15.64 -29.61 -25.05
CA LEU A 685 -14.30 -29.24 -25.50
C LEU A 685 -13.18 -30.12 -24.89
N GLY A 686 -13.53 -31.26 -24.27
CA GLY A 686 -12.56 -32.15 -23.63
C GLY A 686 -12.04 -31.65 -22.29
N GLY A 687 -12.80 -30.77 -21.62
CA GLY A 687 -12.44 -30.19 -20.33
C GLY A 687 -11.62 -28.91 -20.39
N VAL A 688 -11.32 -28.40 -21.59
CA VAL A 688 -10.51 -27.18 -21.79
C VAL A 688 -11.36 -26.12 -22.50
N GLY A 689 -12.04 -25.27 -21.75
CA GLY A 689 -12.76 -24.10 -22.29
C GLY A 689 -12.04 -22.80 -21.94
N GLY A 690 -12.21 -21.76 -22.77
CA GLY A 690 -11.76 -20.42 -22.40
C GLY A 690 -12.59 -19.81 -21.26
N HIS A 691 -13.83 -20.30 -21.09
CA HIS A 691 -14.77 -19.82 -20.08
C HIS A 691 -14.83 -20.68 -18.81
N ALA A 692 -14.41 -21.94 -18.87
CA ALA A 692 -14.47 -22.93 -17.79
C ALA A 692 -13.50 -24.12 -18.03
N GLY A 693 -13.21 -24.92 -16.99
CA GLY A 693 -12.36 -26.12 -17.11
C GLY A 693 -11.15 -26.15 -16.17
N LEU A 694 -10.84 -25.01 -15.56
CA LEU A 694 -9.72 -24.89 -14.63
C LEU A 694 -10.09 -25.44 -13.24
N PHE A 695 -9.15 -26.14 -12.62
CA PHE A 695 -9.21 -26.56 -11.22
C PHE A 695 -8.09 -25.90 -10.43
N SER A 696 -8.35 -25.48 -9.19
CA SER A 696 -7.32 -24.99 -8.26
C SER A 696 -7.79 -24.98 -6.81
N ASN A 697 -6.90 -24.61 -5.90
CA ASN A 697 -7.19 -24.27 -4.50
C ASN A 697 -7.20 -22.75 -4.29
N ALA A 698 -7.73 -22.31 -3.14
CA ALA A 698 -7.93 -20.88 -2.88
C ALA A 698 -6.63 -20.07 -2.81
N GLU A 699 -5.52 -20.68 -2.39
CA GLU A 699 -4.22 -20.03 -2.26
C GLU A 699 -3.58 -19.75 -3.62
N GLU A 700 -3.58 -20.71 -4.54
CA GLU A 700 -3.01 -20.50 -5.87
C GLU A 700 -3.86 -19.54 -6.72
N VAL A 701 -5.19 -19.56 -6.56
CA VAL A 701 -6.07 -18.51 -7.11
C VAL A 701 -5.67 -17.13 -6.56
N ALA A 702 -5.39 -17.02 -5.26
CA ALA A 702 -4.96 -15.76 -4.66
C ALA A 702 -3.60 -15.27 -5.20
N ARG A 703 -2.67 -16.16 -5.58
CA ARG A 703 -1.40 -15.79 -6.23
C ARG A 703 -1.62 -15.13 -7.59
N ILE A 704 -2.53 -15.67 -8.40
CA ILE A 704 -2.91 -15.05 -9.68
C ILE A 704 -3.59 -13.69 -9.44
N MET A 705 -4.48 -13.60 -8.45
CA MET A 705 -5.10 -12.32 -8.07
C MET A 705 -4.06 -11.31 -7.57
N GLN A 706 -3.00 -11.74 -6.88
CA GLN A 706 -1.92 -10.88 -6.44
C GLN A 706 -1.07 -10.37 -7.60
N LEU A 707 -0.85 -11.18 -8.63
CA LEU A 707 -0.23 -10.72 -9.87
C LEU A 707 -1.03 -9.58 -10.52
N TYR A 708 -2.37 -9.69 -10.56
CA TYR A 708 -3.22 -8.59 -11.04
C TYR A 708 -3.16 -7.37 -10.12
N LEU A 709 -3.25 -7.57 -8.80
CA LEU A 709 -3.16 -6.48 -7.81
C LEU A 709 -1.83 -5.72 -7.92
N ASN A 710 -0.75 -6.43 -8.27
CA ASN A 710 0.57 -5.89 -8.54
C ASN A 710 0.77 -5.42 -10.00
N LYS A 711 -0.32 -5.28 -10.76
CA LYS A 711 -0.33 -4.80 -12.16
C LYS A 711 0.67 -5.53 -13.07
N GLY A 712 0.64 -6.86 -13.01
CA GLY A 712 1.42 -7.72 -13.89
C GLY A 712 2.84 -8.02 -13.42
N TYR A 713 3.22 -7.61 -12.21
CA TYR A 713 4.52 -7.94 -11.61
C TYR A 713 4.37 -8.91 -10.43
N PHE A 714 5.08 -10.04 -10.46
CA PHE A 714 5.05 -11.02 -9.38
C PHE A 714 6.40 -11.72 -9.23
N GLU A 715 6.89 -11.84 -7.99
CA GLU A 715 8.14 -12.52 -7.62
C GLU A 715 9.36 -12.17 -8.51
N GLY A 716 9.57 -10.89 -8.84
CA GLY A 716 10.73 -10.47 -9.64
C GLY A 716 10.51 -10.48 -11.16
N LYS A 717 9.37 -10.98 -11.64
CA LYS A 717 9.06 -11.13 -13.06
C LYS A 717 7.85 -10.29 -13.46
N ARG A 718 7.93 -9.67 -14.64
CA ARG A 718 6.80 -9.01 -15.30
C ARG A 718 6.13 -9.97 -16.29
N TYR A 719 4.81 -10.12 -16.17
CA TYR A 719 3.97 -10.97 -17.02
C TYR A 719 3.15 -10.18 -18.02
N PHE A 720 2.74 -8.97 -17.64
CA PHE A 720 2.13 -7.96 -18.51
C PHE A 720 2.41 -6.55 -17.93
N ASN A 721 2.24 -5.52 -18.75
CA ASN A 721 2.50 -4.14 -18.37
C ASN A 721 1.40 -3.60 -17.44
N ALA A 722 1.79 -2.64 -16.60
CA ALA A 722 0.85 -2.02 -15.67
C ALA A 722 -0.26 -1.24 -16.39
N ASP A 723 0.10 -0.56 -17.48
CA ASP A 723 -0.86 0.16 -18.34
C ASP A 723 -1.89 -0.79 -18.97
N THR A 724 -1.45 -1.96 -19.43
CA THR A 724 -2.34 -3.00 -19.96
C THR A 724 -3.33 -3.50 -18.91
N PHE A 725 -2.87 -3.72 -17.68
CA PHE A 725 -3.78 -4.04 -16.59
C PHE A 725 -4.81 -2.93 -16.35
N ASP A 726 -4.37 -1.66 -16.30
CA ASP A 726 -5.24 -0.52 -16.06
C ASP A 726 -6.30 -0.38 -17.16
N GLN A 727 -5.91 -0.54 -18.43
CA GLN A 727 -6.84 -0.53 -19.55
C GLN A 727 -7.85 -1.68 -19.48
N PHE A 728 -7.46 -2.87 -19.02
CA PHE A 728 -8.39 -3.99 -18.89
C PHE A 728 -9.29 -3.90 -17.65
N ASN A 729 -8.82 -3.28 -16.57
CA ASN A 729 -9.61 -3.03 -15.37
C ASN A 729 -10.59 -1.86 -15.54
N GLN A 730 -10.38 -1.00 -16.53
CA GLN A 730 -11.21 0.17 -16.80
C GLN A 730 -12.65 -0.19 -17.19
N CYS A 731 -13.60 0.51 -16.61
CA CYS A 731 -15.02 0.42 -16.94
C CYS A 731 -15.39 1.39 -18.07
N TYR A 732 -15.24 0.95 -19.33
CA TYR A 732 -15.50 1.80 -20.50
C TYR A 732 -16.97 2.16 -20.72
N TYR A 733 -17.90 1.34 -20.22
CA TYR A 733 -19.34 1.49 -20.46
C TYR A 733 -20.13 1.82 -19.18
N CYS A 734 -19.45 2.43 -18.21
CA CYS A 734 -20.03 2.75 -16.91
C CYS A 734 -21.18 3.76 -17.00
N HIS A 735 -21.08 4.74 -17.92
CA HIS A 735 -22.11 5.76 -18.13
C HIS A 735 -23.40 5.19 -18.76
N GLU A 736 -23.28 4.03 -19.41
CA GLU A 736 -24.34 3.26 -20.04
C GLU A 736 -24.95 2.22 -19.08
N GLY A 737 -24.59 2.27 -17.80
CA GLY A 737 -25.08 1.36 -16.76
C GLY A 737 -24.38 -0.01 -16.75
N ASN A 738 -23.29 -0.19 -17.50
CA ASN A 738 -22.52 -1.42 -17.51
C ASN A 738 -21.30 -1.32 -16.60
N ARG A 739 -21.33 -2.07 -15.49
CA ARG A 739 -20.22 -2.12 -14.51
C ARG A 739 -18.98 -2.89 -14.97
N ARG A 740 -18.93 -3.52 -16.14
CA ARG A 740 -17.83 -4.45 -16.46
C ARG A 740 -16.54 -3.71 -16.82
N GLY A 741 -15.42 -4.27 -16.38
CA GLY A 741 -14.12 -4.02 -17.02
C GLY A 741 -14.03 -4.78 -18.35
N VAL A 742 -12.86 -4.75 -18.99
CA VAL A 742 -12.55 -5.64 -20.12
C VAL A 742 -12.11 -6.99 -19.54
N GLY A 743 -13.07 -7.89 -19.33
CA GLY A 743 -12.83 -9.24 -18.81
C GLY A 743 -13.02 -9.40 -17.30
N PHE A 744 -12.97 -8.31 -16.52
CA PHE A 744 -13.23 -8.34 -15.07
C PHE A 744 -14.66 -7.92 -14.69
N ASP A 745 -15.15 -8.48 -13.60
CA ASP A 745 -16.24 -7.89 -12.82
C ASP A 745 -15.72 -6.66 -12.04
N LYS A 746 -16.53 -5.60 -11.98
CA LYS A 746 -16.36 -4.46 -11.06
C LYS A 746 -17.50 -4.38 -10.04
N PRO A 747 -17.42 -3.54 -9.00
CA PRO A 747 -18.51 -3.34 -8.05
C PRO A 747 -19.79 -2.86 -8.74
N GLN A 748 -20.93 -2.96 -8.04
CA GLN A 748 -22.16 -2.34 -8.51
C GLN A 748 -22.00 -0.81 -8.54
N LEU A 749 -22.60 -0.16 -9.55
CA LEU A 749 -22.59 1.30 -9.67
C LEU A 749 -23.41 1.96 -8.54
N VAL A 750 -24.47 1.28 -8.07
CA VAL A 750 -25.31 1.71 -6.95
C VAL A 750 -25.71 0.47 -6.14
N GLY A 751 -25.62 0.57 -4.81
CA GLY A 751 -26.10 -0.46 -3.88
C GLY A 751 -25.22 -1.72 -3.78
N GLU A 752 -25.83 -2.81 -3.30
CA GLU A 752 -25.19 -4.11 -3.15
C GLU A 752 -25.49 -5.02 -4.35
N GLY A 753 -24.62 -6.01 -4.62
CA GLY A 753 -24.86 -7.00 -5.66
C GLY A 753 -23.76 -8.06 -5.71
N SER A 754 -22.94 -8.05 -6.76
CA SER A 754 -21.77 -8.95 -6.87
C SER A 754 -20.72 -8.75 -5.77
N THR A 755 -20.75 -7.60 -5.09
CA THR A 755 -19.91 -7.26 -3.95
C THR A 755 -20.76 -6.73 -2.80
N CYS A 756 -20.18 -6.58 -1.61
CA CYS A 756 -20.82 -5.99 -0.43
C CYS A 756 -21.19 -4.50 -0.58
N GLY A 757 -20.94 -3.82 -1.71
CA GLY A 757 -21.10 -2.36 -1.79
C GLY A 757 -20.15 -1.55 -0.88
N CYS A 758 -19.20 -2.22 -0.23
CA CYS A 758 -18.24 -1.67 0.72
C CYS A 758 -16.79 -1.70 0.20
N VAL A 759 -16.62 -2.03 -1.08
CA VAL A 759 -15.33 -2.16 -1.78
C VAL A 759 -15.03 -0.91 -2.60
N SER A 760 -13.75 -0.66 -2.91
CA SER A 760 -13.38 0.46 -3.81
C SER A 760 -13.90 0.26 -5.23
N LEU A 761 -14.15 1.34 -5.97
CA LEU A 761 -14.55 1.28 -7.39
C LEU A 761 -13.43 0.72 -8.29
N GLU A 762 -12.17 0.87 -7.86
CA GLU A 762 -11.00 0.29 -8.52
C GLU A 762 -10.90 -1.24 -8.35
N SER A 763 -11.62 -1.82 -7.38
CA SER A 763 -11.62 -3.26 -7.12
C SER A 763 -12.20 -4.09 -8.26
N PHE A 764 -11.74 -5.32 -8.39
CA PHE A 764 -12.05 -6.18 -9.53
C PHE A 764 -12.05 -7.65 -9.13
N GLY A 765 -12.68 -8.48 -9.95
CA GLY A 765 -12.71 -9.92 -9.70
C GLY A 765 -13.56 -10.67 -10.70
N HIS A 766 -14.07 -11.83 -10.27
CA HIS A 766 -15.09 -12.58 -10.99
C HIS A 766 -15.85 -13.52 -10.02
N MET A 767 -17.12 -13.80 -10.31
CA MET A 767 -17.90 -14.83 -9.61
C MET A 767 -17.96 -16.11 -10.45
N GLY A 768 -17.84 -17.27 -9.83
CA GLY A 768 -17.94 -18.55 -10.52
C GLY A 768 -19.25 -19.28 -10.28
N PHE A 769 -19.67 -20.08 -11.27
CA PHE A 769 -20.94 -20.79 -11.24
C PHE A 769 -20.97 -21.85 -10.15
N THR A 770 -19.89 -22.60 -9.94
CA THR A 770 -19.73 -23.63 -8.89
C THR A 770 -19.72 -23.06 -7.46
N GLY A 771 -19.97 -21.76 -7.29
CA GLY A 771 -19.98 -21.04 -6.02
C GLY A 771 -18.65 -20.36 -5.69
N THR A 772 -17.68 -20.45 -6.59
CA THR A 772 -16.37 -19.82 -6.44
C THR A 772 -16.44 -18.30 -6.61
N TYR A 773 -15.45 -17.59 -6.09
CA TYR A 773 -15.37 -16.14 -6.07
C TYR A 773 -13.92 -15.72 -5.81
N ALA A 774 -13.41 -14.78 -6.60
CA ALA A 774 -12.10 -14.19 -6.40
C ALA A 774 -12.20 -12.68 -6.64
N TRP A 775 -11.72 -11.89 -5.70
CA TRP A 775 -11.81 -10.43 -5.74
C TRP A 775 -10.56 -9.79 -5.16
N ALA A 776 -10.12 -8.69 -5.76
CA ALA A 776 -8.98 -7.90 -5.33
C ALA A 776 -9.36 -6.41 -5.27
N ASP A 777 -8.87 -5.70 -4.25
CA ASP A 777 -9.10 -4.28 -4.02
C ASP A 777 -7.76 -3.54 -3.92
N PRO A 778 -7.37 -2.78 -4.97
CA PRO A 778 -6.14 -2.00 -4.99
C PRO A 778 -6.01 -0.97 -3.86
N GLU A 779 -7.09 -0.29 -3.49
CA GLU A 779 -7.04 0.74 -2.45
C GLU A 779 -6.80 0.16 -1.06
N LYS A 780 -7.30 -1.06 -0.83
CA LYS A 780 -7.13 -1.76 0.45
C LYS A 780 -5.94 -2.73 0.45
N ASP A 781 -5.29 -2.91 -0.69
CA ASP A 781 -4.29 -3.92 -0.98
C ASP A 781 -4.76 -5.29 -0.45
N LEU A 782 -5.95 -5.71 -0.88
CA LEU A 782 -6.70 -6.84 -0.31
C LEU A 782 -7.07 -7.83 -1.41
N ILE A 783 -6.96 -9.13 -1.11
CA ILE A 783 -7.47 -10.23 -1.95
C ILE A 783 -8.39 -11.09 -1.11
N TYR A 784 -9.53 -11.46 -1.68
CA TYR A 784 -10.50 -12.38 -1.11
C TYR A 784 -10.85 -13.48 -2.11
N VAL A 785 -10.55 -14.73 -1.76
CA VAL A 785 -10.92 -15.93 -2.51
C VAL A 785 -11.84 -16.80 -1.66
N PHE A 786 -12.94 -17.23 -2.24
CA PHE A 786 -13.90 -18.18 -1.70
C PHE A 786 -14.14 -19.26 -2.75
N LEU A 787 -13.78 -20.50 -2.47
CA LEU A 787 -14.08 -21.64 -3.34
C LEU A 787 -15.06 -22.56 -2.64
N SER A 788 -16.02 -23.11 -3.38
CA SER A 788 -17.00 -24.06 -2.86
C SER A 788 -17.45 -25.00 -3.97
N ASN A 789 -18.14 -26.07 -3.60
CA ASN A 789 -18.85 -26.94 -4.52
C ASN A 789 -20.37 -26.87 -4.27
N ARG A 790 -20.93 -25.64 -4.28
CA ARG A 790 -22.36 -25.39 -3.99
C ARG A 790 -23.32 -26.12 -4.94
N THR A 791 -22.83 -26.48 -6.11
CA THR A 791 -23.54 -27.26 -7.14
C THR A 791 -23.63 -28.75 -6.82
N TYR A 792 -23.04 -29.22 -5.71
CA TYR A 792 -23.15 -30.61 -5.29
C TYR A 792 -24.32 -30.77 -4.29
N PRO A 793 -25.21 -31.77 -4.47
CA PRO A 793 -25.23 -32.77 -5.55
C PRO A 793 -25.93 -32.30 -6.83
N THR A 794 -26.65 -31.17 -6.79
CA THR A 794 -27.34 -30.58 -7.95
C THR A 794 -27.03 -29.09 -8.09
N MET A 795 -26.83 -28.65 -9.33
CA MET A 795 -26.62 -27.24 -9.67
C MET A 795 -27.82 -26.33 -9.35
N ASP A 796 -28.99 -26.89 -9.08
CA ASP A 796 -30.20 -26.15 -8.67
C ASP A 796 -30.06 -25.51 -7.27
N ASN A 797 -29.10 -25.97 -6.45
CA ASN A 797 -28.88 -25.37 -5.14
C ASN A 797 -28.27 -23.97 -5.28
N ASN A 798 -29.10 -22.95 -5.00
CA ASN A 798 -28.68 -21.54 -5.01
C ASN A 798 -28.70 -20.90 -3.60
N LEU A 799 -28.74 -21.69 -2.52
CA LEU A 799 -28.85 -21.16 -1.16
C LEU A 799 -27.68 -20.23 -0.80
N LEU A 800 -26.47 -20.54 -1.26
CA LEU A 800 -25.28 -19.72 -1.06
C LEU A 800 -25.42 -18.32 -1.67
N GLY A 801 -26.05 -18.25 -2.85
CA GLY A 801 -26.37 -17.00 -3.55
C GLY A 801 -27.50 -16.25 -2.87
N SER A 802 -28.62 -16.91 -2.58
CA SER A 802 -29.80 -16.27 -1.98
C SER A 802 -29.55 -15.72 -0.57
N HIS A 803 -28.60 -16.29 0.18
CA HIS A 803 -28.21 -15.82 1.52
C HIS A 803 -26.99 -14.90 1.51
N ASN A 804 -26.49 -14.51 0.33
CA ASN A 804 -25.41 -13.55 0.17
C ASN A 804 -24.14 -13.92 0.96
N ILE A 805 -23.81 -15.22 1.10
CA ILE A 805 -22.72 -15.68 1.98
C ILE A 805 -21.38 -15.03 1.58
N ARG A 806 -21.08 -14.97 0.28
CA ARG A 806 -19.83 -14.39 -0.24
C ARG A 806 -19.70 -12.91 0.08
N THR A 807 -20.74 -12.11 -0.16
CA THR A 807 -20.71 -10.66 0.07
C THR A 807 -20.81 -10.31 1.56
N ARG A 808 -21.49 -11.12 2.36
CA ARG A 808 -21.48 -10.98 3.84
C ARG A 808 -20.11 -11.29 4.43
N ILE A 809 -19.44 -12.34 3.95
CA ILE A 809 -18.03 -12.59 4.32
C ILE A 809 -17.17 -11.43 3.86
N GLN A 810 -17.34 -10.95 2.62
CA GLN A 810 -16.60 -9.78 2.12
C GLN A 810 -16.79 -8.57 3.05
N ARG A 811 -18.01 -8.28 3.49
CA ARG A 811 -18.27 -7.19 4.44
C ARG A 811 -17.52 -7.39 5.77
N LEU A 812 -17.56 -8.59 6.36
CA LEU A 812 -16.80 -8.87 7.58
C LEU A 812 -15.29 -8.67 7.41
N ILE A 813 -14.74 -8.98 6.23
CA ILE A 813 -13.33 -8.69 5.91
C ILE A 813 -13.06 -7.19 5.99
N TYR A 814 -13.90 -6.37 5.34
CA TYR A 814 -13.74 -4.91 5.34
C TYR A 814 -13.97 -4.30 6.72
N ASP A 815 -14.99 -4.75 7.46
CA ASP A 815 -15.28 -4.29 8.81
C ASP A 815 -14.16 -4.67 9.81
N SER A 816 -13.41 -5.73 9.50
CA SER A 816 -12.24 -6.13 10.28
C SER A 816 -11.03 -5.23 10.06
N ILE A 817 -10.98 -4.43 8.99
CA ILE A 817 -9.85 -3.52 8.75
C ILE A 817 -9.86 -2.40 9.82
N ILE A 818 -8.78 -2.33 10.60
CA ILE A 818 -8.51 -1.24 11.54
C ILE A 818 -7.85 -0.12 10.74
N ASN A 819 -8.51 1.02 10.67
CA ASN A 819 -8.02 2.25 10.03
C ASN A 819 -7.04 2.99 10.93
#